data_AF-A0A151IPK1-F1
#
_entry.id   AF-A0A151IPK1-F1
#
_cell.length_a   1.000
_cell.length_b   1.000
_cell.length_c   1.000
_cell.angle_alpha   90.00
_cell.angle_beta   90.00
_cell.angle_gamma   90.00
#
_symmetry.space_group_name_H-M   'P 1'
#
loop_
_entity.id
_entity.type
_entity.pdbx_description
1 polymer ?
#
loop_
_entity_poly.entity_id
_entity_poly.type
_entity_poly.pdbx_seq_one_letter_code
_entity_poly.pdbx_strand_id
1 'polypeptide(L)'
;MVLFDEVRKLMDEMMKVTIFQPSEKRRMLKDEKKTFLDPNIVMDARHKIFREDLASSSAKSSVLTQAKRLLTQEKMKELQVKREQAFIQRELRKFEQDLQKSRPKFCGLCSRKNIASSDDENFWRTSSRVKTWLENKRRNKTIEQKPTVVQKKNKLIAEVSFAELKDSKRCSTNEIKIASFGNIKVTIKDKPRYESEEQRLNILRSYFEALRENARDKRHLCEIVTRIQNILLQRKLKSYIHLWKMHVKKVKTQREQAAKNPDVPKIEMFIDTIKETQKELKSSQRTKSKDSPSNSKDSESQKKKPPSKPFIIESPAQCRLNAQKEIICKQRMKLAEQSKIIEELKLKQVQEEIMRSGEDMVNAARETLTHCGQQTRRSLIQLMRQAGYRDKSLIAPVRVPSPPKFLARMEARAEARRDRIKLREEARRKKLEDEKRKEEAARRVEEQERKRLQQEALREARRMREERERQRAHEVERYNKLNLMAEAFYRKYLLRRYITALIEKKNNDMKKADDYYNRCLLQKVFMMWSMETERQNKVKFELATSLYNRNLLRYGLQKWKEVMMEERRKDQVATDFCDMRLQNKYFKMWKIKTMEYKLEELKRERLALQHYEEKLKIKYFNMWKRYPEMIPVILERKRIRNMWREIVQEIIPDFDPRQRGVILED
;
A
#
# COMPACT_ATOMS: atom_id res chain seq x y z
N MET A 1 -35.07 23.00 -19.90
CA MET A 1 -36.41 23.25 -20.50
C MET A 1 -37.31 22.02 -20.51
N VAL A 2 -36.80 20.81 -20.76
CA VAL A 2 -37.60 19.56 -20.80
C VAL A 2 -38.44 19.28 -19.53
N LEU A 3 -37.92 19.60 -18.32
CA LEU A 3 -38.64 19.40 -17.05
C LEU A 3 -39.91 20.26 -16.88
N PHE A 4 -39.97 21.45 -17.50
CA PHE A 4 -41.13 22.34 -17.33
C PHE A 4 -42.36 21.86 -18.11
N ASP A 5 -42.15 21.13 -19.21
CA ASP A 5 -43.25 20.63 -20.03
C ASP A 5 -43.83 19.34 -19.45
N GLU A 6 -43.02 18.50 -18.80
CA GLU A 6 -43.49 17.34 -18.03
C GLU A 6 -44.31 17.76 -16.81
N VAL A 7 -43.88 18.81 -16.09
CA VAL A 7 -44.60 19.35 -14.93
C VAL A 7 -45.93 19.99 -15.34
N ARG A 8 -45.97 20.69 -16.49
CA ARG A 8 -47.23 21.25 -17.03
C ARG A 8 -48.21 20.15 -17.44
N LYS A 9 -47.75 19.13 -18.18
CA LYS A 9 -48.59 17.98 -18.55
C LYS A 9 -49.15 17.25 -17.32
N LEU A 10 -48.32 17.04 -16.29
CA LEU A 10 -48.78 16.42 -15.05
C LEU A 10 -49.78 17.31 -14.30
N MET A 11 -49.58 18.62 -14.26
CA MET A 11 -50.56 19.55 -13.67
C MET A 11 -51.90 19.49 -14.41
N ASP A 12 -51.89 19.47 -15.75
CA ASP A 12 -53.11 19.34 -16.55
C ASP A 12 -53.82 18.01 -16.31
N GLU A 13 -53.07 16.92 -16.10
CA GLU A 13 -53.63 15.63 -15.71
C GLU A 13 -54.18 15.64 -14.28
N MET A 14 -53.48 16.25 -13.32
CA MET A 14 -53.94 16.40 -11.94
C MET A 14 -55.20 17.28 -11.85
N MET A 15 -55.35 18.28 -12.73
CA MET A 15 -56.57 19.10 -12.85
C MET A 15 -57.78 18.29 -13.34
N LYS A 16 -57.57 17.15 -14.02
CA LYS A 16 -58.64 16.22 -14.41
C LYS A 16 -59.03 15.27 -13.28
N VAL A 17 -58.14 15.02 -12.32
CA VAL A 17 -58.44 14.21 -11.12
C VAL A 17 -59.25 15.04 -10.10
N THR A 18 -60.06 14.37 -9.28
CA THR A 18 -60.89 14.97 -8.21
C THR A 18 -60.09 15.37 -6.96
N ILE A 19 -58.81 15.75 -7.11
CA ILE A 19 -57.92 16.13 -5.97
C ILE A 19 -58.22 17.56 -5.52
N PHE A 20 -58.51 18.44 -6.47
CA PHE A 20 -58.84 19.84 -6.21
C PHE A 20 -60.35 20.04 -6.20
N GLN A 21 -60.85 20.80 -5.21
CA GLN A 21 -62.24 21.24 -5.22
C GLN A 21 -62.49 22.19 -6.41
N PRO A 22 -63.72 22.26 -6.97
CA PRO A 22 -64.03 23.14 -8.08
C PRO A 22 -63.68 24.63 -7.83
N SER A 23 -63.77 25.07 -6.58
CA SER A 23 -63.36 26.40 -6.11
C SER A 23 -61.85 26.63 -6.21
N GLU A 24 -61.05 25.63 -5.83
CA GLU A 24 -59.58 25.64 -5.93
C GLU A 24 -59.13 25.64 -7.40
N LYS A 25 -59.77 24.81 -8.25
CA LYS A 25 -59.50 24.80 -9.70
C LYS A 25 -59.77 26.16 -10.35
N ARG A 26 -60.88 26.81 -9.98
CA ARG A 26 -61.22 28.16 -10.45
C ARG A 26 -60.24 29.23 -9.97
N ARG A 27 -59.63 29.08 -8.78
CA ARG A 27 -58.57 30.00 -8.33
C ARG A 27 -57.29 29.81 -9.14
N MET A 28 -56.86 28.56 -9.37
CA MET A 28 -55.65 28.26 -10.16
C MET A 28 -55.75 28.73 -11.61
N LEU A 29 -56.93 28.67 -12.23
CA LEU A 29 -57.20 29.19 -13.58
C LEU A 29 -57.31 30.72 -13.66
N LYS A 30 -57.69 31.40 -12.57
CA LYS A 30 -57.79 32.88 -12.55
C LYS A 30 -56.43 33.57 -12.38
N ASP A 31 -55.43 32.86 -11.87
CA ASP A 31 -54.09 33.38 -11.58
C ASP A 31 -53.07 33.08 -12.71
N GLU A 32 -53.50 32.93 -13.98
CA GLU A 32 -52.59 32.70 -15.13
C GLU A 32 -51.48 33.76 -15.30
N LYS A 33 -51.64 34.95 -14.71
CA LYS A 33 -50.64 36.02 -14.70
C LYS A 33 -49.59 35.91 -13.58
N LYS A 34 -49.79 35.05 -12.58
CA LYS A 34 -48.81 34.83 -11.49
C LYS A 34 -48.03 33.55 -11.77
N THR A 35 -46.71 33.69 -11.88
CA THR A 35 -45.77 32.59 -12.11
C THR A 35 -45.66 31.60 -10.95
N PHE A 36 -46.28 31.89 -9.79
CA PHE A 36 -46.21 31.06 -8.60
C PHE A 36 -47.62 30.82 -8.03
N LEU A 37 -47.96 29.53 -7.86
CA LEU A 37 -49.16 29.11 -7.15
C LEU A 37 -49.07 29.46 -5.65
N ASP A 38 -50.21 29.74 -5.03
CA ASP A 38 -50.31 29.93 -3.59
C ASP A 38 -49.70 28.73 -2.85
N PRO A 39 -48.67 28.93 -1.99
CA PRO A 39 -48.01 27.86 -1.24
C PRO A 39 -48.96 26.98 -0.43
N ASN A 40 -50.08 27.54 0.06
CA ASN A 40 -51.05 26.79 0.85
C ASN A 40 -51.80 25.76 0.00
N ILE A 41 -52.17 26.13 -1.24
CA ILE A 41 -52.82 25.21 -2.19
C ILE A 41 -51.87 24.06 -2.56
N VAL A 42 -50.57 24.35 -2.72
CA VAL A 42 -49.55 23.34 -3.00
C VAL A 42 -49.34 22.40 -1.81
N MET A 43 -49.32 22.93 -0.59
CA MET A 43 -49.23 22.14 0.65
C MET A 43 -50.44 21.23 0.84
N ASP A 44 -51.65 21.75 0.67
CA ASP A 44 -52.89 20.97 0.79
C ASP A 44 -52.98 19.88 -0.28
N ALA A 45 -52.58 20.17 -1.51
CA ALA A 45 -52.48 19.18 -2.58
C ALA A 45 -51.49 18.07 -2.22
N ARG A 46 -50.31 18.41 -1.68
CA ARG A 46 -49.33 17.42 -1.20
C ARG A 46 -49.94 16.53 -0.12
N HIS A 47 -50.61 17.11 0.87
CA HIS A 47 -51.25 16.32 1.94
C HIS A 47 -52.37 15.41 1.42
N LYS A 48 -53.22 15.90 0.50
CA LYS A 48 -54.28 15.10 -0.14
C LYS A 48 -53.69 13.92 -0.92
N ILE A 49 -52.66 14.15 -1.75
CA ILE A 49 -51.99 13.09 -2.54
C ILE A 49 -51.39 12.00 -1.64
N PHE A 50 -50.84 12.35 -0.47
CA PHE A 50 -50.30 11.36 0.46
C PHE A 50 -51.35 10.64 1.30
N ARG A 51 -52.55 11.22 1.49
CA ARG A 51 -53.66 10.63 2.26
C ARG A 51 -54.63 9.80 1.43
N GLU A 52 -54.73 10.03 0.12
CA GLU A 52 -55.67 9.32 -0.75
C GLU A 52 -55.20 7.87 -1.00
N ASP A 53 -56.00 6.90 -0.52
CA ASP A 53 -55.76 5.48 -0.71
C ASP A 53 -56.01 5.07 -2.16
N LEU A 54 -55.03 4.41 -2.78
CA LEU A 54 -54.97 4.07 -4.21
C LEU A 54 -56.04 3.05 -4.67
N ALA A 55 -56.98 2.67 -3.81
CA ALA A 55 -57.94 1.59 -4.04
C ALA A 55 -59.14 1.99 -4.92
N SER A 56 -59.35 3.27 -5.24
CA SER A 56 -60.49 3.71 -6.04
C SER A 56 -60.06 4.22 -7.44
N SER A 57 -60.26 3.38 -8.46
CA SER A 57 -60.02 3.63 -9.90
C SER A 57 -58.58 3.50 -10.43
N SER A 58 -58.40 2.60 -11.40
CA SER A 58 -57.14 2.32 -12.12
C SER A 58 -56.54 3.53 -12.85
N ALA A 59 -57.36 4.45 -13.36
CA ALA A 59 -56.87 5.66 -14.02
C ALA A 59 -56.33 6.70 -13.02
N LYS A 60 -56.94 6.79 -11.82
CA LYS A 60 -56.51 7.71 -10.76
C LYS A 60 -55.20 7.24 -10.11
N SER A 61 -54.98 5.92 -10.02
CA SER A 61 -53.78 5.37 -9.38
C SER A 61 -52.50 5.69 -10.14
N SER A 62 -52.53 5.74 -11.48
CA SER A 62 -51.34 6.03 -12.31
C SER A 62 -50.84 7.46 -12.13
N VAL A 63 -51.73 8.46 -12.22
CA VAL A 63 -51.39 9.88 -12.07
C VAL A 63 -50.93 10.18 -10.64
N LEU A 64 -51.62 9.64 -9.62
CA LEU A 64 -51.21 9.79 -8.22
C LEU A 64 -49.86 9.13 -7.92
N THR A 65 -49.57 7.98 -8.53
CA THR A 65 -48.26 7.30 -8.38
C THR A 65 -47.14 8.12 -9.00
N GLN A 66 -47.37 8.70 -10.18
CA GLN A 66 -46.40 9.58 -10.83
C GLN A 66 -46.17 10.87 -10.03
N ALA A 67 -47.23 11.48 -9.49
CA ALA A 67 -47.13 12.65 -8.61
C ALA A 67 -46.36 12.34 -7.31
N LYS A 68 -46.66 11.20 -6.65
CA LYS A 68 -45.90 10.73 -5.47
C LYS A 68 -44.41 10.54 -5.80
N ARG A 69 -44.10 9.92 -6.95
CA ARG A 69 -42.71 9.72 -7.40
C ARG A 69 -41.98 11.05 -7.58
N LEU A 70 -42.56 12.03 -8.27
CA LEU A 70 -41.93 13.34 -8.46
C LEU A 70 -41.75 14.10 -7.15
N LEU A 71 -42.72 14.06 -6.24
CA LEU A 71 -42.62 14.68 -4.91
C LEU A 71 -41.51 14.06 -4.06
N THR A 72 -41.34 12.74 -4.11
CA THR A 72 -40.22 12.07 -3.42
C THR A 72 -38.87 12.44 -4.04
N GLN A 73 -38.80 12.57 -5.36
CA GLN A 73 -37.59 12.99 -6.06
C GLN A 73 -37.23 14.45 -5.74
N GLU A 74 -38.21 15.34 -5.64
CA GLU A 74 -38.02 16.73 -5.24
C GLU A 74 -37.50 16.82 -3.79
N LYS A 75 -38.11 16.11 -2.84
CA LYS A 75 -37.63 16.03 -1.45
C LYS A 75 -36.19 15.53 -1.35
N MET A 76 -35.83 14.53 -2.14
CA MET A 76 -34.46 14.00 -2.19
C MET A 76 -33.46 15.04 -2.72
N LYS A 77 -33.83 15.80 -3.76
CA LYS A 77 -33.01 16.90 -4.29
C LYS A 77 -32.85 18.03 -3.26
N GLU A 78 -33.92 18.42 -2.59
CA GLU A 78 -33.88 19.45 -1.55
C GLU A 78 -32.96 19.03 -0.38
N LEU A 79 -33.04 17.77 0.03
CA LEU A 79 -32.19 17.21 1.07
C LEU A 79 -30.71 17.16 0.62
N GLN A 80 -30.45 16.90 -0.66
CA GLN A 80 -29.10 16.96 -1.22
C GLN A 80 -28.54 18.40 -1.20
N VAL A 81 -29.32 19.39 -1.63
CA VAL A 81 -28.93 20.80 -1.59
C VAL A 81 -28.65 21.25 -0.15
N LYS A 82 -29.48 20.84 0.82
CA LYS A 82 -29.24 21.11 2.25
C LYS A 82 -27.94 20.49 2.76
N ARG A 83 -27.58 19.27 2.31
CA ARG A 83 -26.30 18.64 2.65
C ARG A 83 -25.11 19.41 2.06
N GLU A 84 -25.22 19.84 0.80
CA GLU A 84 -24.19 20.64 0.12
C GLU A 84 -24.01 22.01 0.81
N GLN A 85 -25.10 22.69 1.17
CA GLN A 85 -25.05 23.95 1.89
C GLN A 85 -24.41 23.79 3.28
N ALA A 86 -24.78 22.73 4.04
CA ALA A 86 -24.17 22.43 5.33
C ALA A 86 -22.68 22.04 5.24
N PHE A 87 -22.27 21.47 4.11
CA PHE A 87 -20.86 21.20 3.82
C PHE A 87 -20.08 22.51 3.58
N ILE A 88 -20.60 23.39 2.73
CA ILE A 88 -19.99 24.71 2.45
C ILE A 88 -19.87 25.53 3.74
N GLN A 89 -20.91 25.58 4.56
CA GLN A 89 -20.87 26.29 5.84
C GLN A 89 -19.82 25.73 6.81
N ARG A 90 -19.62 24.41 6.82
CA ARG A 90 -18.56 23.77 7.63
C ARG A 90 -17.17 24.16 7.15
N GLU A 91 -16.94 24.16 5.84
CA GLU A 91 -15.65 24.57 5.27
C GLU A 91 -15.39 26.06 5.51
N LEU A 92 -16.40 26.93 5.36
CA LEU A 92 -16.26 28.35 5.70
C LEU A 92 -15.87 28.57 7.17
N ARG A 93 -16.46 27.83 8.11
CA ARG A 93 -16.07 27.90 9.53
C ARG A 93 -14.64 27.42 9.77
N LYS A 94 -14.17 26.39 9.07
CA LYS A 94 -12.77 25.96 9.16
C LYS A 94 -11.82 27.04 8.64
N PHE A 95 -12.12 27.62 7.47
CA PHE A 95 -11.33 28.73 6.93
C PHE A 95 -11.29 29.92 7.88
N GLU A 96 -12.40 30.26 8.53
CA GLU A 96 -12.46 31.32 9.54
C GLU A 96 -11.58 31.00 10.76
N GLN A 97 -11.61 29.77 11.26
CA GLN A 97 -10.74 29.32 12.36
C GLN A 97 -9.26 29.33 11.98
N ASP A 98 -8.92 28.93 10.76
CA ASP A 98 -7.55 28.93 10.28
C ASP A 98 -7.03 30.35 10.08
N LEU A 99 -7.87 31.27 9.62
CA LEU A 99 -7.55 32.71 9.57
C LEU A 99 -7.34 33.29 10.97
N GLN A 100 -8.12 32.87 11.97
CA GLN A 100 -7.91 33.31 13.36
C GLN A 100 -6.60 32.76 13.95
N LYS A 101 -6.19 31.54 13.57
CA LYS A 101 -4.92 30.94 14.00
C LYS A 101 -3.70 31.50 13.27
N SER A 102 -3.85 31.87 12.00
CA SER A 102 -2.77 32.37 11.15
C SER A 102 -2.54 33.87 11.26
N ARG A 103 -3.43 34.62 11.93
CA ARG A 103 -3.17 36.02 12.26
C ARG A 103 -1.97 36.08 13.21
N PRO A 104 -0.90 36.81 12.84
CA PRO A 104 0.21 37.07 13.75
C PRO A 104 -0.36 37.69 15.02
N LYS A 105 -0.13 37.06 16.18
CA LYS A 105 -0.40 37.68 17.47
C LYS A 105 0.51 38.90 17.55
N PHE A 106 -0.01 40.07 17.17
CA PHE A 106 0.66 41.34 17.41
C PHE A 106 0.68 41.56 18.92
N CYS A 107 1.75 41.06 19.55
CA CYS A 107 2.15 41.43 20.90
C CYS A 107 2.74 42.84 20.79
N GLY A 108 1.89 43.84 21.02
CA GLY A 108 2.30 45.23 21.09
C GLY A 108 1.16 46.05 21.64
N LEU A 109 1.34 46.54 22.86
CA LEU A 109 0.53 47.59 23.48
C LEU A 109 0.56 48.84 22.59
N CYS A 110 -0.35 48.92 21.62
CA CYS A 110 -0.70 50.18 20.98
C CYS A 110 -1.93 50.71 21.69
N SER A 111 -1.75 51.86 22.32
CA SER A 111 -2.75 52.56 23.10
C SER A 111 -4.02 52.76 22.29
N ARG A 112 -5.14 52.36 22.91
CA ARG A 112 -6.47 52.86 22.60
C ARG A 112 -6.43 54.39 22.60
N LYS A 113 -6.49 55.00 21.42
CA LYS A 113 -7.22 56.24 21.15
C LYS A 113 -7.28 56.43 19.64
N ASN A 114 -8.52 56.58 19.15
CA ASN A 114 -8.91 56.92 17.78
C ASN A 114 -8.99 55.74 16.80
N ILE A 115 -9.98 54.88 16.99
CA ILE A 115 -10.60 54.18 15.86
C ILE A 115 -11.90 54.92 15.58
N ALA A 116 -11.91 55.57 14.42
CA ALA A 116 -13.01 56.33 13.88
C ALA A 116 -14.23 55.43 13.60
N SER A 117 -15.40 56.06 13.69
CA SER A 117 -16.71 55.50 13.36
C SER A 117 -16.75 54.89 11.95
N SER A 118 -17.47 53.78 11.83
CA SER A 118 -17.47 52.80 10.73
C SER A 118 -18.32 53.18 9.50
N ASP A 119 -18.63 54.45 9.26
CA ASP A 119 -19.53 54.88 8.17
C ASP A 119 -18.89 55.91 7.21
N ASP A 120 -17.57 55.88 7.03
CA ASP A 120 -16.90 56.77 6.07
C ASP A 120 -16.57 56.02 4.75
N GLU A 121 -17.51 56.10 3.80
CA GLU A 121 -17.41 55.70 2.39
C GLU A 121 -16.16 56.27 1.67
N ASN A 122 -15.45 57.22 2.28
CA ASN A 122 -14.22 57.80 1.75
C ASN A 122 -12.95 56.96 1.96
N PHE A 123 -12.98 55.92 2.81
CA PHE A 123 -11.80 55.11 3.11
C PHE A 123 -11.27 54.35 1.86
N TRP A 124 -12.15 53.95 0.94
CA TRP A 124 -11.74 53.26 -0.28
C TRP A 124 -11.32 54.19 -1.44
N ARG A 125 -11.49 55.52 -1.32
CA ARG A 125 -11.09 56.47 -2.38
C ARG A 125 -9.62 56.89 -2.35
N THR A 126 -8.91 56.70 -1.24
CA THR A 126 -7.53 57.22 -1.08
C THR A 126 -6.44 56.35 -1.70
N SER A 127 -6.75 55.15 -2.20
CA SER A 127 -5.78 54.30 -2.93
C SER A 127 -5.36 54.89 -4.30
N SER A 128 -6.04 55.93 -4.79
CA SER A 128 -5.67 56.63 -6.03
C SER A 128 -4.61 57.73 -5.85
N ARG A 129 -4.41 58.26 -4.63
CA ARG A 129 -3.49 59.40 -4.38
C ARG A 129 -2.07 59.02 -3.98
N VAL A 130 -1.82 57.76 -3.63
CA VAL A 130 -0.48 57.27 -3.28
C VAL A 130 0.41 57.07 -4.52
N LYS A 131 -0.18 56.96 -5.72
CA LYS A 131 0.59 56.95 -6.97
C LYS A 131 1.15 58.32 -7.36
N THR A 132 0.51 59.43 -6.96
CA THR A 132 0.93 60.78 -7.35
C THR A 132 2.06 61.34 -6.47
N TRP A 133 2.25 60.80 -5.26
CA TRP A 133 3.28 61.28 -4.34
C TRP A 133 4.66 60.62 -4.55
N LEU A 134 4.70 59.42 -5.15
CA LEU A 134 5.95 58.71 -5.43
C LEU A 134 6.66 59.22 -6.70
N GLU A 135 5.94 59.86 -7.63
CA GLU A 135 6.52 60.42 -8.86
C GLU A 135 7.17 61.80 -8.64
N ASN A 136 6.71 62.59 -7.66
CA ASN A 136 7.26 63.93 -7.41
C ASN A 136 8.49 63.96 -6.49
N LYS A 137 8.83 62.86 -5.82
CA LYS A 137 10.03 62.79 -4.93
C LYS A 137 11.32 62.41 -5.67
N ARG A 138 11.24 62.08 -6.97
CA ARG A 138 12.39 61.72 -7.82
C ARG A 138 13.01 62.90 -8.59
N ARG A 139 12.46 64.12 -8.46
CA ARG A 139 12.95 65.32 -9.17
C ARG A 139 13.78 66.30 -8.34
N ASN A 140 13.82 66.20 -7.01
CA ASN A 140 14.62 67.08 -6.17
C ASN A 140 15.55 66.27 -5.27
N LYS A 141 16.74 65.92 -5.77
CA LYS A 141 17.92 65.56 -4.97
C LYS A 141 19.16 65.48 -5.88
N THR A 142 19.58 66.66 -6.34
CA THR A 142 20.97 66.90 -6.73
C THR A 142 21.41 68.10 -5.91
N ILE A 143 22.63 68.02 -5.37
CA ILE A 143 23.40 69.02 -4.59
C ILE A 143 23.68 68.54 -3.15
N GLU A 144 25.00 68.53 -2.85
CA GLU A 144 25.72 68.33 -1.58
C GLU A 144 26.34 66.95 -1.25
N GLN A 145 27.56 66.77 -1.80
CA GLN A 145 28.86 66.64 -1.09
C GLN A 145 29.02 65.71 0.14
N LYS A 146 29.85 64.66 -0.09
CA LYS A 146 31.09 64.25 0.64
C LYS A 146 31.02 63.58 2.05
N PRO A 147 32.10 62.88 2.49
CA PRO A 147 32.01 61.48 2.93
C PRO A 147 32.61 61.17 4.33
N THR A 148 32.25 60.02 4.93
CA THR A 148 33.03 59.31 5.98
C THR A 148 32.40 57.92 6.23
N VAL A 149 33.09 56.79 6.02
CA VAL A 149 33.97 56.04 6.95
C VAL A 149 33.27 54.85 7.64
N VAL A 150 33.64 53.65 7.15
CA VAL A 150 34.18 52.49 7.90
C VAL A 150 33.27 51.57 8.74
N GLN A 151 33.52 50.26 8.53
CA GLN A 151 33.27 49.06 9.38
C GLN A 151 31.82 48.53 9.43
N LYS A 152 31.52 47.22 9.44
CA LYS A 152 32.28 46.01 9.80
C LYS A 152 31.48 44.75 9.40
N LYS A 153 32.22 43.68 9.08
CA LYS A 153 32.02 42.25 9.46
C LYS A 153 30.87 41.39 8.86
N ASN A 154 31.31 40.45 8.03
CA ASN A 154 31.38 38.98 8.24
C ASN A 154 30.12 38.20 8.69
N LYS A 155 29.67 37.26 7.85
CA LYS A 155 29.82 35.77 7.94
C LYS A 155 28.75 35.11 7.04
N LEU A 156 29.09 34.35 6.00
CA LEU A 156 29.60 32.95 5.92
C LEU A 156 28.59 31.85 6.34
N ILE A 157 28.65 30.74 5.59
CA ILE A 157 28.00 29.41 5.73
C ILE A 157 26.73 29.26 4.88
N ALA A 158 26.50 28.22 4.08
CA ALA A 158 27.29 27.13 3.47
C ALA A 158 26.34 26.49 2.41
N GLU A 159 26.85 26.20 1.21
CA GLU A 159 26.94 24.85 0.61
C GLU A 159 25.72 23.93 0.83
N VAL A 160 25.04 23.56 -0.27
CA VAL A 160 25.04 22.17 -0.75
C VAL A 160 24.93 22.19 -2.28
N SER A 161 25.90 21.56 -2.91
CA SER A 161 26.06 21.27 -4.33
C SER A 161 25.16 20.11 -4.78
N PHE A 162 24.69 20.15 -6.03
CA PHE A 162 24.45 18.95 -6.81
C PHE A 162 24.97 19.17 -8.24
N ALA A 163 25.79 18.22 -8.66
CA ALA A 163 26.65 18.25 -9.83
C ALA A 163 25.93 17.79 -11.10
N GLU A 164 26.42 18.35 -12.21
CA GLU A 164 26.60 17.76 -13.54
C GLU A 164 25.39 17.20 -14.31
N LEU A 165 25.04 17.93 -15.38
CA LEU A 165 24.95 17.31 -16.70
C LEU A 165 25.46 18.30 -17.75
N LYS A 166 26.61 17.97 -18.35
CA LYS A 166 27.17 18.62 -19.54
C LYS A 166 26.35 18.19 -20.75
N ASP A 167 25.92 19.17 -21.55
CA ASP A 167 26.08 19.19 -23.00
C ASP A 167 25.23 20.32 -23.61
N SER A 168 25.90 21.33 -24.17
CA SER A 168 25.49 21.97 -25.43
C SER A 168 26.35 23.20 -25.72
N LYS A 169 27.26 23.01 -26.69
CA LYS A 169 27.46 23.88 -27.86
C LYS A 169 27.66 25.39 -27.61
N ARG A 170 28.94 25.77 -27.73
CA ARG A 170 29.45 27.11 -28.10
C ARG A 170 28.50 27.86 -29.04
N CYS A 171 28.05 29.04 -28.61
CA CYS A 171 27.79 30.18 -29.48
C CYS A 171 28.52 31.39 -28.89
N SER A 172 29.37 32.00 -29.71
CA SER A 172 30.19 33.16 -29.38
C SER A 172 29.32 34.40 -29.14
N THR A 173 29.32 34.91 -27.92
CA THR A 173 28.92 36.28 -27.62
C THR A 173 30.09 37.21 -27.91
N ASN A 174 30.01 37.94 -29.01
CA ASN A 174 30.85 39.11 -29.23
C ASN A 174 30.44 40.21 -28.23
N GLU A 175 31.45 40.79 -27.61
CA GLU A 175 31.39 41.90 -26.68
C GLU A 175 30.69 43.11 -27.31
N ILE A 176 29.56 43.52 -26.72
CA ILE A 176 28.99 44.85 -26.95
C ILE A 176 29.38 45.71 -25.75
N LYS A 177 30.35 46.60 -25.98
CA LYS A 177 30.75 47.66 -25.05
C LYS A 177 29.52 48.51 -24.70
N ILE A 178 29.17 48.53 -23.42
CA ILE A 178 28.12 49.40 -22.87
C ILE A 178 28.70 50.83 -22.83
N ALA A 179 28.36 51.62 -23.85
CA ALA A 179 28.55 53.07 -23.82
C ALA A 179 27.52 53.70 -22.86
N SER A 180 27.96 54.67 -22.06
CA SER A 180 27.12 55.36 -21.09
C SER A 180 25.97 56.11 -21.79
N PHE A 181 24.76 55.89 -21.30
CA PHE A 181 23.57 56.59 -21.78
C PHE A 181 23.62 58.07 -21.35
N GLY A 182 23.90 58.94 -22.32
CA GLY A 182 23.62 60.36 -22.25
C GLY A 182 22.11 60.64 -22.25
N ASN A 183 21.75 61.77 -21.67
CA ASN A 183 20.39 62.28 -21.46
C ASN A 183 19.50 62.17 -22.73
N ILE A 184 18.48 61.32 -22.65
CA ILE A 184 17.48 61.13 -23.72
C ILE A 184 16.55 62.35 -23.75
N LYS A 185 16.73 63.18 -24.77
CA LYS A 185 15.78 64.22 -25.19
C LYS A 185 14.72 63.53 -26.06
N VAL A 186 13.54 63.25 -25.49
CA VAL A 186 12.42 62.63 -26.20
C VAL A 186 11.93 63.59 -27.29
N THR A 187 12.37 63.35 -28.53
CA THR A 187 11.72 63.88 -29.72
C THR A 187 10.91 62.74 -30.30
N ILE A 188 9.58 62.86 -30.23
CA ILE A 188 8.65 61.93 -30.88
C ILE A 188 8.79 62.16 -32.39
N LYS A 189 9.75 61.47 -32.99
CA LYS A 189 9.90 61.24 -34.43
C LYS A 189 9.99 59.75 -34.70
N ASP A 190 9.20 58.95 -33.99
CA ASP A 190 8.96 57.57 -34.41
C ASP A 190 8.00 57.61 -35.60
N LYS A 191 8.59 57.81 -36.78
CA LYS A 191 7.93 57.40 -38.02
C LYS A 191 7.65 55.91 -37.84
N PRO A 192 6.39 55.44 -37.95
CA PRO A 192 6.13 54.02 -38.02
C PRO A 192 6.98 53.51 -39.17
N ARG A 193 7.93 52.61 -38.89
CA ARG A 193 8.59 51.87 -39.96
C ARG A 193 7.45 51.23 -40.73
N TYR A 194 7.21 51.71 -41.96
CA TYR A 194 6.47 50.97 -42.96
C TYR A 194 7.28 49.69 -43.17
N GLU A 195 7.06 48.68 -42.32
CA GLU A 195 7.38 47.31 -42.68
C GLU A 195 6.63 47.09 -43.99
N SER A 196 7.36 46.82 -45.07
CA SER A 196 6.72 46.57 -46.34
C SER A 196 5.69 45.47 -46.15
N GLU A 197 4.57 45.57 -46.84
CA GLU A 197 3.48 44.59 -46.74
C GLU A 197 4.00 43.15 -46.93
N GLU A 198 5.06 43.00 -47.74
CA GLU A 198 5.83 41.77 -47.92
C GLU A 198 6.50 41.25 -46.65
N GLN A 199 7.08 42.10 -45.80
CA GLN A 199 7.66 41.67 -44.52
C GLN A 199 6.58 41.16 -43.57
N ARG A 200 5.41 41.81 -43.52
CA ARG A 200 4.27 41.35 -42.73
C ARG A 200 3.73 40.00 -43.24
N LEU A 201 3.61 39.85 -44.55
CA LEU A 201 3.19 38.59 -45.17
C LEU A 201 4.22 37.48 -44.94
N ASN A 202 5.52 37.77 -45.00
CA ASN A 202 6.58 36.79 -44.70
C ASN A 202 6.58 36.36 -43.23
N ILE A 203 6.34 37.29 -42.30
CA ILE A 203 6.19 36.98 -40.87
C ILE A 203 4.94 36.11 -40.64
N LEU A 204 3.80 36.45 -41.25
CA LEU A 204 2.59 35.62 -41.16
C LEU A 204 2.82 34.23 -41.77
N ARG A 205 3.51 34.14 -42.91
CA ARG A 205 3.86 32.88 -43.55
C ARG A 205 4.74 32.01 -42.67
N SER A 206 5.71 32.59 -41.95
CA SER A 206 6.56 31.84 -41.01
C SER A 206 5.75 31.32 -39.82
N TYR A 207 4.81 32.11 -39.29
CA TYR A 207 3.91 31.66 -38.23
C TYR A 207 2.97 30.54 -38.69
N PHE A 208 2.46 30.62 -39.92
CA PHE A 208 1.62 29.57 -40.50
C PHE A 208 2.41 28.27 -40.73
N GLU A 209 3.64 28.33 -41.21
CA GLU A 209 4.49 27.15 -41.34
C GLU A 209 4.86 26.55 -39.97
N ALA A 210 5.15 27.39 -38.97
CA ALA A 210 5.39 26.91 -37.60
C ALA A 210 4.14 26.22 -37.00
N LEU A 211 2.95 26.76 -37.25
CA LEU A 211 1.67 26.12 -36.87
C LEU A 211 1.47 24.79 -37.61
N ARG A 212 1.85 24.73 -38.87
CA ARG A 212 1.74 23.52 -39.70
C ARG A 212 2.68 22.42 -39.22
N GLU A 213 3.93 22.75 -38.90
CA GLU A 213 4.88 21.82 -38.28
C GLU A 213 4.40 21.35 -36.91
N ASN A 214 3.91 22.25 -36.04
CA ASN A 214 3.35 21.85 -34.75
C ASN A 214 2.14 20.89 -34.91
N ALA A 215 1.30 21.10 -35.92
CA ALA A 215 0.22 20.17 -36.23
C ALA A 215 0.72 18.80 -36.70
N ARG A 216 1.83 18.73 -37.43
CA ARG A 216 2.50 17.47 -37.83
C ARG A 216 3.10 16.76 -36.63
N ASP A 217 3.83 17.48 -35.79
CA ASP A 217 4.43 16.96 -34.55
C ASP A 217 3.36 16.40 -33.62
N LYS A 218 2.24 17.09 -33.48
CA LYS A 218 1.10 16.62 -32.67
C LYS A 218 0.52 15.30 -33.21
N ARG A 219 0.39 15.15 -34.54
CA ARG A 219 -0.05 13.89 -35.16
C ARG A 219 0.96 12.77 -34.91
N HIS A 220 2.25 13.06 -35.07
CA HIS A 220 3.33 12.10 -34.82
C HIS A 220 3.36 11.64 -33.36
N LEU A 221 3.15 12.55 -32.40
CA LEU A 221 3.01 12.20 -30.99
C LEU A 221 1.80 11.29 -30.73
N CYS A 222 0.64 11.56 -31.35
CA CYS A 222 -0.52 10.68 -31.25
C CYS A 222 -0.24 9.28 -31.82
N GLU A 223 0.48 9.18 -32.93
CA GLU A 223 0.88 7.91 -33.54
C GLU A 223 1.84 7.13 -32.63
N ILE A 224 2.82 7.80 -32.02
CA ILE A 224 3.74 7.20 -31.05
C ILE A 224 2.97 6.65 -29.85
N VAL A 225 2.07 7.44 -29.27
CA VAL A 225 1.24 7.01 -28.13
C VAL A 225 0.42 5.78 -28.49
N THR A 226 -0.19 5.77 -29.68
CA THR A 226 -0.97 4.64 -30.18
C THR A 226 -0.10 3.40 -30.39
N ARG A 227 1.11 3.55 -30.95
CA ARG A 227 2.09 2.46 -31.07
C ARG A 227 2.50 1.89 -29.71
N ILE A 228 2.78 2.73 -28.72
CA ILE A 228 3.14 2.29 -27.37
C ILE A 228 1.99 1.49 -26.75
N GLN A 229 0.77 2.00 -26.83
CA GLN A 229 -0.42 1.28 -26.33
C GLN A 229 -0.59 -0.07 -27.01
N ASN A 230 -0.41 -0.14 -28.33
CA ASN A 230 -0.52 -1.39 -29.08
C ASN A 230 0.58 -2.39 -28.70
N ILE A 231 1.83 -1.94 -28.51
CA ILE A 231 2.92 -2.78 -27.99
C ILE A 231 2.58 -3.33 -26.60
N LEU A 232 2.02 -2.51 -25.71
CA LEU A 232 1.61 -2.95 -24.37
C LEU A 232 0.47 -3.98 -24.43
N LEU A 233 -0.52 -3.77 -25.30
CA LEU A 233 -1.61 -4.73 -25.53
C LEU A 233 -1.07 -6.05 -26.10
N GLN A 234 -0.17 -6.01 -27.08
CA GLN A 234 0.49 -7.21 -27.62
C GLN A 234 1.31 -7.94 -26.56
N ARG A 235 2.03 -7.23 -25.68
CA ARG A 235 2.77 -7.85 -24.57
C ARG A 235 1.83 -8.54 -23.58
N LYS A 236 0.72 -7.88 -23.22
CA LYS A 236 -0.33 -8.49 -22.37
C LYS A 236 -0.93 -9.74 -23.04
N LEU A 237 -1.28 -9.65 -24.32
CA LEU A 237 -1.81 -10.77 -25.08
C LEU A 237 -0.80 -11.93 -25.17
N LYS A 238 0.48 -11.65 -25.44
CA LYS A 238 1.56 -12.65 -25.42
C LYS A 238 1.68 -13.33 -24.06
N SER A 239 1.55 -12.58 -22.96
CA SER A 239 1.54 -13.14 -21.60
C SER A 239 0.35 -14.06 -21.37
N TYR A 240 -0.87 -13.66 -21.78
CA TYR A 240 -2.05 -14.52 -21.69
C TYR A 240 -1.94 -15.77 -22.56
N ILE A 241 -1.40 -15.65 -23.78
CA ILE A 241 -1.13 -16.80 -24.66
C ILE A 241 -0.08 -17.73 -24.02
N HIS A 242 0.94 -17.18 -23.37
CA HIS A 242 1.94 -17.98 -22.66
C HIS A 242 1.33 -18.72 -21.46
N LEU A 243 0.54 -18.04 -20.64
CA LEU A 243 -0.20 -18.64 -19.53
C LEU A 243 -1.15 -19.75 -20.02
N TRP A 244 -1.86 -19.50 -21.12
CA TRP A 244 -2.71 -20.51 -21.75
C TRP A 244 -1.89 -21.70 -22.27
N LYS A 245 -0.78 -21.48 -22.97
CA LYS A 245 0.13 -22.56 -23.41
C LYS A 245 0.68 -23.36 -22.23
N MET A 246 1.03 -22.71 -21.14
CA MET A 246 1.47 -23.36 -19.90
C MET A 246 0.37 -24.21 -19.28
N HIS A 247 -0.86 -23.69 -19.23
CA HIS A 247 -2.01 -24.44 -18.74
C HIS A 247 -2.30 -25.66 -19.63
N VAL A 248 -2.31 -25.50 -20.95
CA VAL A 248 -2.48 -26.58 -21.92
C VAL A 248 -1.39 -27.64 -21.76
N LYS A 249 -0.12 -27.23 -21.63
CA LYS A 249 0.99 -28.16 -21.35
C LYS A 249 0.80 -28.90 -20.03
N LYS A 250 0.38 -28.21 -18.97
CA LYS A 250 0.14 -28.81 -17.65
C LYS A 250 -1.01 -29.82 -17.69
N VAL A 251 -2.10 -29.50 -18.36
CA VAL A 251 -3.23 -30.42 -18.58
C VAL A 251 -2.80 -31.60 -19.45
N LYS A 252 -1.98 -31.37 -20.49
CA LYS A 252 -1.43 -32.45 -21.32
C LYS A 252 -0.52 -33.37 -20.51
N THR A 253 0.37 -32.83 -19.68
CA THR A 253 1.24 -33.63 -18.79
C THR A 253 0.44 -34.37 -17.72
N GLN A 254 -0.65 -33.78 -17.21
CA GLN A 254 -1.57 -34.46 -16.29
C GLN A 254 -2.34 -35.58 -16.98
N ARG A 255 -2.78 -35.39 -18.22
CA ARG A 255 -3.39 -36.45 -19.03
C ARG A 255 -2.39 -37.55 -19.39
N GLU A 256 -1.15 -37.20 -19.70
CA GLU A 256 -0.07 -38.17 -19.94
C GLU A 256 0.31 -38.92 -18.65
N GLN A 257 0.28 -38.27 -17.49
CA GLN A 257 0.44 -38.92 -16.19
C GLN A 257 -0.77 -39.80 -15.82
N ALA A 258 -1.99 -39.41 -16.20
CA ALA A 258 -3.19 -40.22 -16.02
C ALA A 258 -3.24 -41.40 -17.02
N ALA A 259 -2.71 -41.22 -18.23
CA ALA A 259 -2.59 -42.28 -19.25
C ALA A 259 -1.43 -43.24 -18.93
N LYS A 260 -0.39 -42.78 -18.23
CA LYS A 260 0.55 -43.63 -17.49
C LYS A 260 -0.14 -44.21 -16.26
N ASN A 261 -1.13 -45.06 -16.50
CA ASN A 261 -1.78 -45.86 -15.47
C ASN A 261 -0.70 -46.56 -14.63
N PRO A 262 -0.61 -46.31 -13.31
CA PRO A 262 0.31 -47.04 -12.42
C PRO A 262 -0.05 -48.53 -12.30
N ASP A 263 -1.10 -48.97 -12.98
CA ASP A 263 -1.57 -50.34 -13.05
C ASP A 263 -0.99 -51.11 -14.23
N VAL A 264 -0.49 -50.47 -15.29
CA VAL A 264 0.14 -51.21 -16.41
C VAL A 264 1.44 -51.92 -15.99
N PRO A 265 2.37 -51.29 -15.25
CA PRO A 265 3.56 -51.98 -14.74
C PRO A 265 3.21 -53.04 -13.69
N LYS A 266 2.12 -52.82 -12.93
CA LYS A 266 1.65 -53.80 -11.94
C LYS A 266 0.97 -54.99 -12.59
N ILE A 267 0.26 -54.78 -13.70
CA ILE A 267 -0.34 -55.84 -14.52
C ILE A 267 0.76 -56.61 -15.24
N GLU A 268 1.79 -55.95 -15.77
CA GLU A 268 2.99 -56.62 -16.31
C GLU A 268 3.71 -57.44 -15.25
N MET A 269 3.98 -56.87 -14.06
CA MET A 269 4.55 -57.65 -12.95
C MET A 269 3.64 -58.82 -12.55
N PHE A 270 2.32 -58.65 -12.50
CA PHE A 270 1.39 -59.75 -12.20
C PHE A 270 1.41 -60.83 -13.28
N ILE A 271 1.46 -60.44 -14.56
CA ILE A 271 1.55 -61.38 -15.68
C ILE A 271 2.88 -62.14 -15.63
N ASP A 272 3.97 -61.48 -15.26
CA ASP A 272 5.28 -62.12 -15.11
C ASP A 272 5.31 -63.05 -13.89
N THR A 273 4.65 -62.67 -12.78
CA THR A 273 4.48 -63.53 -11.60
C THR A 273 3.62 -64.77 -11.92
N ILE A 274 2.57 -64.60 -12.74
CA ILE A 274 1.73 -65.72 -13.21
C ILE A 274 2.51 -66.63 -14.17
N LYS A 275 3.37 -66.06 -15.02
CA LYS A 275 4.24 -66.84 -15.91
C LYS A 275 5.33 -67.61 -15.15
N GLU A 276 5.90 -67.03 -14.09
CA GLU A 276 6.86 -67.72 -13.22
C GLU A 276 6.20 -68.85 -12.45
N THR A 277 5.05 -68.61 -11.82
CA THR A 277 4.31 -69.66 -11.10
C THR A 277 3.80 -70.77 -12.04
N GLN A 278 3.43 -70.46 -13.29
CA GLN A 278 3.16 -71.48 -14.30
C GLN A 278 4.41 -72.24 -14.76
N LYS A 279 5.58 -71.61 -14.82
CA LYS A 279 6.86 -72.29 -15.07
C LYS A 279 7.22 -73.22 -13.92
N GLU A 280 6.99 -72.82 -12.68
CA GLU A 280 7.21 -73.64 -11.48
C GLU A 280 6.23 -74.81 -11.39
N LEU A 281 4.96 -74.63 -11.77
CA LEU A 281 3.99 -75.72 -11.84
C LEU A 281 4.30 -76.72 -12.97
N LYS A 282 4.80 -76.23 -14.12
CA LYS A 282 5.25 -77.09 -15.22
C LYS A 282 6.58 -77.78 -14.94
N SER A 283 7.45 -77.23 -14.09
CA SER A 283 8.64 -77.93 -13.59
C SER A 283 8.31 -78.96 -12.51
N SER A 284 7.31 -78.68 -11.66
CA SER A 284 6.86 -79.59 -10.59
C SER A 284 6.04 -80.79 -11.10
N GLN A 285 5.43 -80.72 -12.29
CA GLN A 285 4.68 -81.83 -12.89
C GLN A 285 5.54 -82.84 -13.68
N ARG A 286 6.87 -82.67 -13.76
CA ARG A 286 7.77 -83.63 -14.44
C ARG A 286 8.42 -84.65 -13.50
N THR A 287 8.17 -84.59 -12.20
CA THR A 287 8.54 -85.66 -11.26
C THR A 287 7.32 -86.49 -10.88
N LYS A 288 7.01 -87.43 -11.79
CA LYS A 288 6.59 -88.83 -11.52
C LYS A 288 6.42 -89.18 -10.04
N SER A 289 5.22 -89.52 -9.53
CA SER A 289 4.36 -90.69 -9.81
C SER A 289 4.48 -91.76 -8.71
N LYS A 290 3.34 -92.41 -8.38
CA LYS A 290 3.09 -93.51 -7.41
C LYS A 290 2.81 -93.05 -5.98
N ASP A 291 1.76 -93.44 -5.26
CA ASP A 291 0.76 -94.50 -5.42
C ASP A 291 -0.62 -94.08 -4.84
N SER A 292 -1.58 -94.98 -5.05
CA SER A 292 -3.06 -94.87 -5.07
C SER A 292 -3.73 -94.98 -3.66
N PRO A 293 -5.06 -95.23 -3.50
CA PRO A 293 -6.02 -94.27 -2.94
C PRO A 293 -6.77 -94.78 -1.69
N SER A 294 -7.55 -93.94 -1.00
CA SER A 294 -8.86 -94.35 -0.44
C SER A 294 -9.68 -93.18 0.12
N ASN A 295 -10.99 -93.37 0.01
CA ASN A 295 -12.11 -92.46 0.20
C ASN A 295 -12.38 -92.03 1.66
N SER A 296 -12.98 -90.85 1.84
CA SER A 296 -14.22 -90.60 2.62
C SER A 296 -14.44 -89.07 2.72
N LYS A 297 -15.49 -88.55 2.07
CA LYS A 297 -16.76 -88.09 2.67
C LYS A 297 -16.65 -86.99 3.73
N ASP A 298 -17.20 -85.84 3.35
CA ASP A 298 -17.98 -84.86 4.10
C ASP A 298 -17.48 -84.37 5.48
N SER A 299 -17.17 -83.08 5.55
CA SER A 299 -17.64 -82.22 6.65
C SER A 299 -17.41 -80.74 6.35
N GLU A 300 -18.48 -79.98 6.53
CA GLU A 300 -18.50 -78.53 6.62
C GLU A 300 -17.44 -78.00 7.59
N SER A 301 -16.75 -76.92 7.21
CA SER A 301 -16.39 -75.90 8.20
C SER A 301 -16.11 -74.55 7.53
N GLN A 302 -16.93 -73.58 7.93
CA GLN A 302 -16.71 -72.16 7.74
C GLN A 302 -15.29 -71.76 8.15
N LYS A 303 -14.50 -71.15 7.25
CA LYS A 303 -13.44 -70.23 7.66
C LYS A 303 -13.39 -68.99 6.77
N LYS A 304 -13.60 -67.87 7.46
CA LYS A 304 -13.61 -66.49 7.01
C LYS A 304 -12.33 -66.14 6.24
N LYS A 305 -12.52 -65.52 5.07
CA LYS A 305 -11.51 -64.78 4.31
C LYS A 305 -10.80 -63.77 5.24
N PRO A 306 -9.46 -63.69 5.29
CA PRO A 306 -8.79 -62.54 5.89
C PRO A 306 -8.91 -61.35 4.92
N PRO A 307 -9.20 -60.13 5.41
CA PRO A 307 -9.27 -58.95 4.57
C PRO A 307 -7.87 -58.59 4.08
N SER A 308 -7.76 -58.36 2.77
CA SER A 308 -6.62 -57.76 2.09
C SER A 308 -6.19 -56.47 2.80
N LYS A 309 -4.98 -56.47 3.38
CA LYS A 309 -4.37 -55.27 3.94
C LYS A 309 -4.17 -54.22 2.83
N PRO A 310 -4.56 -52.95 3.03
CA PRO A 310 -4.16 -51.89 2.12
C PRO A 310 -2.64 -51.73 2.18
N PHE A 311 -2.01 -51.60 1.01
CA PHE A 311 -0.61 -51.23 0.87
C PHE A 311 -0.43 -49.79 1.39
N ILE A 312 -0.15 -49.67 2.69
CA ILE A 312 0.19 -48.41 3.34
C ILE A 312 1.61 -48.07 2.89
N ILE A 313 1.73 -47.06 2.03
CA ILE A 313 3.01 -46.38 1.80
C ILE A 313 3.42 -45.82 3.17
N GLU A 314 4.40 -46.46 3.81
CA GLU A 314 4.86 -46.08 5.13
C GLU A 314 5.30 -44.61 5.12
N SER A 315 4.73 -43.83 6.04
CA SER A 315 5.10 -42.44 6.25
C SER A 315 6.62 -42.33 6.50
N PRO A 316 7.33 -41.31 5.97
CA PRO A 316 8.75 -41.08 6.23
C PRO A 316 9.13 -40.98 7.73
N ALA A 317 8.16 -40.81 8.63
CA ALA A 317 8.36 -40.90 10.07
C ALA A 317 8.46 -42.36 10.56
N GLN A 318 7.69 -43.28 9.97
CA GLN A 318 7.69 -44.71 10.30
C GLN A 318 8.99 -45.38 9.85
N CYS A 319 9.47 -45.05 8.65
CA CYS A 319 10.76 -45.55 8.16
C CYS A 319 11.92 -45.06 9.05
N ARG A 320 11.86 -43.81 9.55
CA ARG A 320 12.82 -43.29 10.53
C ARG A 320 12.75 -44.02 11.87
N LEU A 321 11.56 -44.32 12.36
CA LEU A 321 11.38 -45.09 13.60
C LEU A 321 11.91 -46.52 13.45
N ASN A 322 11.66 -47.17 12.32
CA ASN A 322 12.18 -48.51 12.04
C ASN A 322 13.71 -48.52 11.92
N ALA A 323 14.30 -47.53 11.24
CA ALA A 323 15.75 -47.35 11.19
C ALA A 323 16.36 -47.11 12.59
N GLN A 324 15.70 -46.30 13.44
CA GLN A 324 16.14 -46.11 14.83
C GLN A 324 16.06 -47.40 15.65
N LYS A 325 15.01 -48.21 15.47
CA LYS A 325 14.89 -49.53 16.13
C LYS A 325 16.00 -50.48 15.70
N GLU A 326 16.34 -50.51 14.41
CA GLU A 326 17.46 -51.32 13.92
C GLU A 326 18.80 -50.87 14.49
N ILE A 327 19.03 -49.55 14.57
CA ILE A 327 20.24 -48.99 15.19
C ILE A 327 20.33 -49.40 16.66
N ILE A 328 19.22 -49.31 17.41
CA ILE A 328 19.17 -49.72 18.82
C ILE A 328 19.43 -51.22 18.96
N CYS A 329 18.87 -52.06 18.08
CA CYS A 329 19.15 -53.50 18.07
C CYS A 329 20.64 -53.80 17.83
N LYS A 330 21.25 -53.13 16.85
CA LYS A 330 22.69 -53.27 16.56
C LYS A 330 23.55 -52.80 17.74
N GLN A 331 23.18 -51.71 18.41
CA GLN A 331 23.88 -51.22 19.60
C GLN A 331 23.75 -52.20 20.78
N ARG A 332 22.57 -52.80 20.99
CA ARG A 332 22.36 -53.82 22.02
C ARG A 332 23.18 -55.08 21.76
N MET A 333 23.29 -55.53 20.51
CA MET A 333 24.16 -56.66 20.18
C MET A 333 25.64 -56.35 20.45
N LYS A 334 26.12 -55.16 20.05
CA LYS A 334 27.50 -54.73 20.36
C LYS A 334 27.77 -54.65 21.86
N LEU A 335 26.80 -54.18 22.66
CA LEU A 335 26.93 -54.16 24.11
C LEU A 335 26.96 -55.59 24.69
N ALA A 336 26.15 -56.51 24.17
CA ALA A 336 26.19 -57.91 24.60
C ALA A 336 27.52 -58.58 24.24
N GLU A 337 28.07 -58.31 23.06
CA GLU A 337 29.40 -58.76 22.67
C GLU A 337 30.49 -58.19 23.58
N GLN A 338 30.43 -56.89 23.90
CA GLN A 338 31.34 -56.26 24.85
C GLN A 338 31.22 -56.87 26.25
N SER A 339 30.00 -57.14 26.74
CA SER A 339 29.77 -57.83 28.01
C SER A 339 30.37 -59.23 28.00
N LYS A 340 30.24 -59.97 26.90
CA LYS A 340 30.85 -61.29 26.74
C LYS A 340 32.38 -61.24 26.78
N ILE A 341 32.98 -60.26 26.09
CA ILE A 341 34.43 -60.03 26.15
C ILE A 341 34.88 -59.69 27.58
N ILE A 342 34.11 -58.88 28.31
CA ILE A 342 34.40 -58.56 29.71
C ILE A 342 34.33 -59.82 30.59
N GLU A 343 33.33 -60.67 30.39
CA GLU A 343 33.23 -61.95 31.11
C GLU A 343 34.41 -62.87 30.78
N GLU A 344 34.81 -62.97 29.51
CA GLU A 344 35.99 -63.75 29.10
C GLU A 344 37.30 -63.18 29.69
N LEU A 345 37.46 -61.86 29.73
CA LEU A 345 38.62 -61.22 30.36
C LEU A 345 38.63 -61.43 31.87
N LYS A 346 37.47 -61.37 32.53
CA LYS A 346 37.34 -61.70 33.96
C LYS A 346 37.67 -63.16 34.24
N LEU A 347 37.21 -64.09 33.39
CA LEU A 347 37.54 -65.51 33.51
C LEU A 347 39.04 -65.76 33.32
N LYS A 348 39.67 -65.09 32.35
CA LYS A 348 41.14 -65.14 32.18
C LYS A 348 41.86 -64.57 33.40
N GLN A 349 41.42 -63.45 33.94
CA GLN A 349 42.00 -62.88 35.14
C GLN A 349 41.87 -63.81 36.35
N VAL A 350 40.70 -64.43 36.55
CA VAL A 350 40.51 -65.44 37.60
C VAL A 350 41.39 -66.67 37.37
N GLN A 351 41.54 -67.13 36.13
CA GLN A 351 42.46 -68.22 35.80
C GLN A 351 43.92 -67.86 36.10
N GLU A 352 44.36 -66.65 35.75
CA GLU A 352 45.69 -66.15 36.09
C GLU A 352 45.88 -66.01 37.61
N GLU A 353 44.87 -65.56 38.36
CA GLU A 353 44.91 -65.52 39.83
C GLU A 353 44.94 -66.92 40.45
N ILE A 354 44.25 -67.91 39.87
CA ILE A 354 44.35 -69.32 40.27
C ILE A 354 45.76 -69.86 39.97
N MET A 355 46.35 -69.52 38.82
CA MET A 355 47.72 -69.93 38.50
C MET A 355 48.74 -69.26 39.42
N ARG A 356 48.62 -67.96 39.68
CA ARG A 356 49.49 -67.22 40.61
C ARG A 356 49.34 -67.72 42.04
N SER A 357 48.12 -67.94 42.53
CA SER A 357 47.90 -68.51 43.87
C SER A 357 48.40 -69.96 43.96
N GLY A 358 48.34 -70.73 42.87
CA GLY A 358 48.98 -72.04 42.77
C GLY A 358 50.51 -71.96 42.83
N GLU A 359 51.11 -71.03 42.09
CA GLU A 359 52.55 -70.75 42.12
C GLU A 359 53.00 -70.23 43.48
N ASP A 360 52.25 -69.33 44.11
CA ASP A 360 52.50 -68.81 45.46
C ASP A 360 52.35 -69.90 46.52
N MET A 361 51.42 -70.84 46.38
CA MET A 361 51.29 -71.99 47.28
C MET A 361 52.44 -72.99 47.08
N VAL A 362 52.91 -73.19 45.85
CA VAL A 362 54.10 -74.00 45.53
C VAL A 362 55.38 -73.31 46.02
N ASN A 363 55.46 -71.98 45.92
CA ASN A 363 56.58 -71.18 46.41
C ASN A 363 56.58 -71.13 47.94
N ALA A 364 55.42 -71.01 48.60
CA ALA A 364 55.28 -71.15 50.04
C ALA A 364 55.60 -72.58 50.52
N ALA A 365 55.22 -73.61 49.74
CA ALA A 365 55.63 -74.99 49.99
C ALA A 365 57.15 -75.20 49.79
N ARG A 366 57.76 -74.52 48.80
CA ARG A 366 59.23 -74.53 48.61
C ARG A 366 59.94 -73.77 49.71
N GLU A 367 59.44 -72.61 50.14
CA GLU A 367 59.99 -71.80 51.23
C GLU A 367 59.91 -72.54 52.58
N THR A 368 58.78 -73.18 52.88
CA THR A 368 58.63 -74.06 54.05
C THR A 368 59.52 -75.30 53.97
N LEU A 369 59.78 -75.83 52.76
CA LEU A 369 60.72 -76.94 52.54
C LEU A 369 62.19 -76.50 52.66
N THR A 370 62.54 -75.27 52.28
CA THR A 370 63.89 -74.71 52.42
C THR A 370 64.19 -74.23 53.85
N HIS A 371 63.16 -73.92 54.65
CA HIS A 371 63.32 -73.51 56.06
C HIS A 371 63.26 -74.67 57.08
N CYS A 372 63.05 -75.91 56.63
CA CYS A 372 63.09 -77.09 57.48
C CYS A 372 64.51 -77.68 57.56
N GLY A 373 65.17 -77.52 58.71
CA GLY A 373 66.49 -78.08 59.02
C GLY A 373 66.58 -79.60 58.84
N GLN A 374 67.79 -80.12 58.62
CA GLN A 374 68.10 -81.53 58.29
C GLN A 374 67.49 -82.59 59.23
N GLN A 375 67.03 -82.19 60.43
CA GLN A 375 66.41 -83.07 61.43
C GLN A 375 64.92 -83.39 61.12
N THR A 376 64.19 -82.50 60.44
CA THR A 376 62.78 -82.71 60.05
C THR A 376 62.65 -83.49 58.73
N ARG A 377 63.71 -83.51 57.92
CA ARG A 377 63.82 -84.31 56.67
C ARG A 377 63.87 -85.82 56.95
N ARG A 378 64.33 -86.25 58.13
CA ARG A 378 64.34 -87.67 58.54
C ARG A 378 63.01 -88.11 59.17
N SER A 379 62.34 -87.25 59.93
CA SER A 379 61.01 -87.55 60.51
C SER A 379 59.88 -87.57 59.46
N LEU A 380 59.96 -86.75 58.41
CA LEU A 380 58.96 -86.77 57.32
C LEU A 380 59.09 -88.03 56.43
N ILE A 381 60.30 -88.55 56.21
CA ILE A 381 60.55 -89.84 55.54
C ILE A 381 60.08 -91.03 56.41
N GLN A 382 60.10 -90.88 57.75
CA GLN A 382 59.64 -91.91 58.68
C GLN A 382 58.11 -91.92 58.88
N LEU A 383 57.46 -90.75 58.84
CA LEU A 383 55.99 -90.62 58.86
C LEU A 383 55.35 -91.05 57.54
N MET A 384 55.99 -90.79 56.39
CA MET A 384 55.53 -91.32 55.10
C MET A 384 55.71 -92.87 55.00
N ARG A 385 56.57 -93.48 55.83
CA ARG A 385 56.69 -94.94 55.99
C ARG A 385 55.71 -95.56 56.99
N GLN A 386 55.20 -94.79 57.97
CA GLN A 386 54.23 -95.25 58.97
C GLN A 386 52.76 -95.05 58.56
N ALA A 387 52.47 -94.18 57.59
CA ALA A 387 51.11 -93.85 57.12
C ALA A 387 50.61 -94.67 55.89
N GLY A 388 51.25 -95.80 55.55
CA GLY A 388 50.58 -96.85 54.77
C GLY A 388 50.61 -96.76 53.23
N TYR A 389 51.57 -96.08 52.61
CA TYR A 389 51.82 -96.22 51.16
C TYR A 389 52.85 -97.33 50.90
N ARG A 390 52.38 -98.59 50.87
CA ARG A 390 53.11 -99.72 50.29
C ARG A 390 52.47 -100.06 48.96
N ASP A 391 53.24 -99.83 47.91
CA ASP A 391 52.95 -100.27 46.56
C ASP A 391 52.98 -101.81 46.50
N LYS A 392 51.97 -102.36 45.86
CA LYS A 392 51.65 -103.79 45.82
C LYS A 392 52.41 -104.44 44.67
N SER A 393 53.45 -105.21 44.96
CA SER A 393 53.86 -106.31 44.08
C SER A 393 54.77 -107.30 44.80
N LEU A 394 54.53 -108.58 44.47
CA LEU A 394 55.36 -109.77 44.68
C LEU A 394 55.02 -110.68 45.89
N ILE A 395 54.40 -111.78 45.46
CA ILE A 395 54.02 -113.04 46.10
C ILE A 395 55.27 -113.86 46.46
N ALA A 396 55.28 -114.52 47.63
CA ALA A 396 55.82 -115.89 47.82
C ALA A 396 55.61 -116.38 49.27
N PRO A 397 54.89 -117.50 49.51
CA PRO A 397 54.74 -118.11 50.83
C PRO A 397 55.67 -119.34 50.98
N VAL A 398 56.41 -119.43 52.09
CA VAL A 398 57.16 -120.66 52.44
C VAL A 398 56.98 -121.01 53.92
N ARG A 399 56.80 -122.30 54.14
CA ARG A 399 56.19 -123.02 55.26
C ARG A 399 56.92 -122.96 56.61
N VAL A 400 56.14 -123.14 57.66
CA VAL A 400 56.53 -123.57 59.02
C VAL A 400 57.08 -125.01 58.99
N PRO A 401 58.07 -125.33 59.83
CA PRO A 401 58.03 -126.61 60.56
C PRO A 401 58.15 -126.45 62.09
N SER A 402 57.37 -127.28 62.78
CA SER A 402 57.29 -127.48 64.23
C SER A 402 58.64 -127.90 64.87
N PRO A 403 59.03 -127.33 66.02
CA PRO A 403 60.19 -127.77 66.80
C PRO A 403 59.88 -128.71 67.99
N PRO A 404 60.89 -129.46 68.50
CA PRO A 404 60.73 -130.73 69.25
C PRO A 404 60.67 -130.64 70.80
N LYS A 405 60.43 -131.83 71.40
CA LYS A 405 59.98 -132.17 72.77
C LYS A 405 60.89 -131.76 73.97
N PHE A 406 61.11 -130.47 74.19
CA PHE A 406 61.51 -129.91 75.50
C PHE A 406 60.46 -128.93 76.08
N LEU A 407 59.54 -128.43 75.24
CA LEU A 407 58.51 -127.45 75.59
C LEU A 407 57.50 -127.91 76.65
N ALA A 408 57.29 -129.22 76.83
CA ALA A 408 56.31 -129.75 77.78
C ALA A 408 56.63 -129.41 79.25
N ARG A 409 57.90 -129.17 79.61
CA ARG A 409 58.28 -128.77 80.99
C ARG A 409 58.29 -127.24 81.20
N MET A 410 58.18 -126.47 80.11
CA MET A 410 58.04 -125.01 80.10
C MET A 410 56.56 -124.59 80.08
N GLU A 411 55.70 -125.42 79.48
CA GLU A 411 54.25 -125.21 79.38
C GLU A 411 53.54 -125.27 80.74
N ALA A 412 53.93 -126.20 81.62
CA ALA A 412 53.40 -126.27 82.98
C ALA A 412 53.77 -125.06 83.86
N ARG A 413 54.88 -124.36 83.58
CA ARG A 413 55.27 -123.10 84.25
C ARG A 413 54.67 -121.86 83.59
N ALA A 414 54.17 -121.97 82.36
CA ALA A 414 53.51 -120.89 81.63
C ALA A 414 52.00 -120.80 81.97
N GLU A 415 51.33 -121.92 82.23
CA GLU A 415 49.91 -121.92 82.59
C GLU A 415 49.63 -121.23 83.94
N ALA A 416 50.44 -121.48 84.97
CA ALA A 416 50.30 -120.79 86.26
C ALA A 416 50.50 -119.26 86.20
N ARG A 417 51.21 -118.74 85.18
CA ARG A 417 51.31 -117.30 84.90
C ARG A 417 50.15 -116.77 84.05
N ARG A 418 49.54 -117.58 83.19
CA ARG A 418 48.38 -117.20 82.35
C ARG A 418 47.12 -116.99 83.19
N ASP A 419 46.89 -117.80 84.22
CA ASP A 419 45.67 -117.68 85.03
C ASP A 419 45.65 -116.43 85.93
N ARG A 420 46.82 -115.97 86.41
CA ARG A 420 46.94 -114.69 87.12
C ARG A 420 46.74 -113.47 86.22
N ILE A 421 47.03 -113.59 84.92
CA ILE A 421 46.85 -112.52 83.93
C ILE A 421 45.39 -112.46 83.45
N LYS A 422 44.74 -113.62 83.22
CA LYS A 422 43.32 -113.70 82.82
C LYS A 422 42.36 -113.00 83.80
N LEU A 423 42.50 -113.25 85.10
CA LEU A 423 41.65 -112.61 86.11
C LEU A 423 41.78 -111.07 86.14
N ARG A 424 42.95 -110.53 85.77
CA ARG A 424 43.20 -109.08 85.76
C ARG A 424 42.73 -108.42 84.45
N GLU A 425 42.69 -109.15 83.34
CA GLU A 425 42.15 -108.69 82.06
C GLU A 425 40.62 -108.69 82.02
N GLU A 426 39.96 -109.67 82.63
CA GLU A 426 38.49 -109.73 82.71
C GLU A 426 37.90 -108.58 83.56
N ALA A 427 38.58 -108.19 84.63
CA ALA A 427 38.20 -107.03 85.45
C ALA A 427 38.39 -105.68 84.74
N ARG A 428 39.36 -105.56 83.82
CA ARG A 428 39.54 -104.36 82.97
C ARG A 428 38.55 -104.30 81.80
N ARG A 429 38.15 -105.44 81.24
CA ARG A 429 37.17 -105.49 80.13
C ARG A 429 35.77 -105.06 80.58
N LYS A 430 35.30 -105.46 81.76
CA LYS A 430 33.97 -105.04 82.25
C LYS A 430 33.85 -103.53 82.49
N LYS A 431 34.90 -102.86 83.01
CA LYS A 431 34.87 -101.40 83.22
C LYS A 431 34.85 -100.59 81.92
N LEU A 432 35.54 -101.06 80.88
CA LEU A 432 35.54 -100.43 79.56
C LEU A 432 34.23 -100.65 78.77
N GLU A 433 33.51 -101.74 79.05
CA GLU A 433 32.23 -102.02 78.39
C GLU A 433 31.09 -101.15 78.96
N ASP A 434 31.07 -100.90 80.27
CA ASP A 434 30.07 -100.05 80.92
C ASP A 434 30.29 -98.54 80.64
N GLU A 435 31.53 -98.09 80.45
CA GLU A 435 31.81 -96.72 79.98
C GLU A 435 31.38 -96.52 78.52
N LYS A 436 31.62 -97.50 77.65
CA LYS A 436 31.17 -97.43 76.24
C LYS A 436 29.65 -97.40 76.11
N ARG A 437 28.91 -98.17 76.92
CA ARG A 437 27.43 -98.14 76.89
C ARG A 437 26.85 -96.80 77.35
N LYS A 438 27.49 -96.11 78.31
CA LYS A 438 27.07 -94.78 78.76
C LYS A 438 27.40 -93.69 77.74
N GLU A 439 28.55 -93.78 77.07
CA GLU A 439 28.92 -92.83 76.00
C GLU A 439 28.07 -93.02 74.74
N GLU A 440 27.74 -94.26 74.36
CA GLU A 440 26.83 -94.52 73.23
C GLU A 440 25.39 -94.09 73.53
N ALA A 441 24.90 -94.26 74.77
CA ALA A 441 23.59 -93.75 75.18
C ALA A 441 23.56 -92.22 75.18
N ALA A 442 24.60 -91.55 75.66
CA ALA A 442 24.72 -90.08 75.61
C ALA A 442 24.81 -89.55 74.17
N ARG A 443 25.58 -90.18 73.29
CA ARG A 443 25.65 -89.80 71.87
C ARG A 443 24.31 -90.01 71.13
N ARG A 444 23.55 -91.07 71.46
CA ARG A 444 22.23 -91.30 70.86
C ARG A 444 21.23 -90.21 71.26
N VAL A 445 21.28 -89.73 72.51
CA VAL A 445 20.42 -88.63 72.98
C VAL A 445 20.86 -87.30 72.37
N GLU A 446 22.16 -86.98 72.36
CA GLU A 446 22.67 -85.76 71.69
C GLU A 446 22.40 -85.75 70.18
N GLU A 447 22.52 -86.88 69.49
CA GLU A 447 22.17 -86.97 68.06
C GLU A 447 20.67 -86.81 67.82
N GLN A 448 19.82 -87.32 68.71
CA GLN A 448 18.37 -87.12 68.63
C GLN A 448 17.99 -85.66 68.90
N GLU A 449 18.64 -85.00 69.85
CA GLU A 449 18.43 -83.57 70.12
C GLU A 449 18.98 -82.69 69.00
N ARG A 450 20.16 -82.99 68.44
CA ARG A 450 20.68 -82.29 67.25
C ARG A 450 19.78 -82.48 66.04
N LYS A 451 19.21 -83.67 65.83
CA LYS A 451 18.23 -83.92 64.76
C LYS A 451 16.92 -83.16 64.99
N ARG A 452 16.44 -83.06 66.24
CA ARG A 452 15.25 -82.26 66.59
C ARG A 452 15.50 -80.77 66.39
N LEU A 453 16.63 -80.24 66.86
CA LEU A 453 17.04 -78.85 66.67
C LEU A 453 17.27 -78.50 65.19
N GLN A 454 17.86 -79.41 64.40
CA GLN A 454 17.98 -79.22 62.95
C GLN A 454 16.62 -79.22 62.25
N GLN A 455 15.69 -80.09 62.66
CA GLN A 455 14.32 -80.08 62.12
C GLN A 455 13.55 -78.82 62.52
N GLU A 456 13.71 -78.33 63.74
CA GLU A 456 13.12 -77.06 64.20
C GLU A 456 13.73 -75.86 63.49
N ALA A 457 15.06 -75.81 63.35
CA ALA A 457 15.75 -74.78 62.57
C ALA A 457 15.35 -74.80 61.09
N LEU A 458 15.12 -75.98 60.50
CA LEU A 458 14.58 -76.11 59.14
C LEU A 458 13.12 -75.63 59.04
N ARG A 459 12.27 -75.94 60.03
CA ARG A 459 10.88 -75.45 60.08
C ARG A 459 10.81 -73.95 60.32
N GLU A 460 11.68 -73.38 61.15
CA GLU A 460 11.79 -71.94 61.37
C GLU A 460 12.37 -71.23 60.15
N ALA A 461 13.43 -71.76 59.54
CA ALA A 461 13.96 -71.23 58.29
C ALA A 461 12.92 -71.27 57.17
N ARG A 462 12.07 -72.30 57.12
CA ARG A 462 10.95 -72.39 56.18
C ARG A 462 9.87 -71.34 56.49
N ARG A 463 9.46 -71.17 57.75
CA ARG A 463 8.53 -70.10 58.17
C ARG A 463 9.06 -68.71 57.82
N MET A 464 10.34 -68.44 58.10
CA MET A 464 11.00 -67.17 57.76
C MET A 464 11.10 -66.94 56.25
N ARG A 465 11.31 -67.99 55.43
CA ARG A 465 11.30 -67.87 53.97
C ARG A 465 9.90 -67.58 53.44
N GLU A 466 8.89 -68.31 53.93
CA GLU A 466 7.49 -68.10 53.56
C GLU A 466 7.00 -66.70 53.95
N GLU A 467 7.37 -66.18 55.12
CA GLU A 467 7.07 -64.80 55.53
C GLU A 467 7.78 -63.76 54.64
N ARG A 468 9.05 -63.96 54.30
CA ARG A 468 9.77 -63.08 53.35
C ARG A 468 9.20 -63.14 51.95
N GLU A 469 8.70 -64.29 51.50
CA GLU A 469 8.02 -64.43 50.22
C GLU A 469 6.65 -63.75 50.22
N ARG A 470 5.88 -63.87 51.30
CA ARG A 470 4.63 -63.12 51.48
C ARG A 470 4.87 -61.62 51.51
N GLN A 471 5.90 -61.15 52.21
CA GLN A 471 6.28 -59.72 52.23
C GLN A 471 6.70 -59.24 50.82
N ARG A 472 7.54 -59.99 50.12
CA ARG A 472 7.91 -59.67 48.72
C ARG A 472 6.70 -59.67 47.79
N ALA A 473 5.78 -60.63 47.92
CA ALA A 473 4.54 -60.67 47.14
C ALA A 473 3.66 -59.44 47.43
N HIS A 474 3.50 -59.06 48.70
CA HIS A 474 2.77 -57.85 49.08
C HIS A 474 3.43 -56.56 48.56
N GLU A 475 4.75 -56.47 48.58
CA GLU A 475 5.49 -55.36 48.00
C GLU A 475 5.27 -55.27 46.48
N VAL A 476 5.39 -56.39 45.77
CA VAL A 476 5.13 -56.47 44.32
C VAL A 476 3.69 -56.07 44.00
N GLU A 477 2.70 -56.54 44.76
CA GLU A 477 1.30 -56.13 44.59
C GLU A 477 1.10 -54.63 44.84
N ARG A 478 1.76 -54.08 45.86
CA ARG A 478 1.73 -52.64 46.15
C ARG A 478 2.34 -51.84 45.00
N TYR A 479 3.48 -52.26 44.48
CA TYR A 479 4.11 -51.63 43.31
C TYR A 479 3.23 -51.75 42.07
N ASN A 480 2.60 -52.90 41.84
CA ASN A 480 1.68 -53.08 40.71
C ASN A 480 0.47 -52.14 40.83
N LYS A 481 -0.12 -51.98 42.02
CA LYS A 481 -1.22 -51.03 42.26
C LYS A 481 -0.78 -49.58 42.02
N LEU A 482 0.40 -49.19 42.51
CA LEU A 482 0.95 -47.85 42.29
C LEU A 482 1.27 -47.59 40.81
N ASN A 483 1.82 -48.59 40.11
CA ASN A 483 2.09 -48.51 38.67
C ASN A 483 0.79 -48.38 37.86
N LEU A 484 -0.24 -49.15 38.18
CA LEU A 484 -1.56 -49.02 37.53
C LEU A 484 -2.17 -47.63 37.76
N MET A 485 -2.03 -47.08 38.97
CA MET A 485 -2.49 -45.73 39.28
C MET A 485 -1.69 -44.67 38.51
N ALA A 486 -0.37 -44.83 38.42
CA ALA A 486 0.51 -43.96 37.65
C ALA A 486 0.21 -44.03 36.14
N GLU A 487 -0.03 -45.22 35.59
CA GLU A 487 -0.44 -45.41 34.21
C GLU A 487 -1.80 -44.77 33.92
N ALA A 488 -2.78 -44.96 34.81
CA ALA A 488 -4.10 -44.34 34.66
C ALA A 488 -4.01 -42.81 34.70
N PHE A 489 -3.20 -42.25 35.60
CA PHE A 489 -2.91 -40.82 35.66
C PHE A 489 -2.21 -40.35 34.38
N TYR A 490 -1.19 -41.06 33.92
CA TYR A 490 -0.45 -40.73 32.71
C TYR A 490 -1.35 -40.76 31.47
N ARG A 491 -2.22 -41.76 31.32
CA ARG A 491 -3.21 -41.84 30.22
C ARG A 491 -4.18 -40.65 30.26
N LYS A 492 -4.70 -40.28 31.44
CA LYS A 492 -5.56 -39.10 31.61
C LYS A 492 -4.84 -37.80 31.28
N TYR A 493 -3.61 -37.64 31.77
CA TYR A 493 -2.77 -36.47 31.47
C TYR A 493 -2.47 -36.35 29.98
N LEU A 494 -2.09 -37.45 29.33
CA LEU A 494 -1.79 -37.51 27.91
C LEU A 494 -3.02 -37.16 27.07
N LEU A 495 -4.19 -37.70 27.42
CA LEU A 495 -5.46 -37.37 26.77
C LEU A 495 -5.78 -35.87 26.91
N ARG A 496 -5.67 -35.30 28.11
CA ARG A 496 -5.86 -33.86 28.33
C ARG A 496 -4.90 -33.04 27.49
N ARG A 497 -3.61 -33.39 27.48
CA ARG A 497 -2.58 -32.70 26.68
C ARG A 497 -2.88 -32.75 25.19
N TYR A 498 -3.29 -33.90 24.65
CA TYR A 498 -3.67 -34.01 23.24
C TYR A 498 -4.93 -33.22 22.91
N ILE A 499 -5.96 -33.26 23.77
CA ILE A 499 -7.18 -32.47 23.57
C ILE A 499 -6.84 -30.97 23.59
N THR A 500 -6.04 -30.51 24.55
CA THR A 500 -5.59 -29.11 24.62
C THR A 500 -4.81 -28.73 23.36
N ALA A 501 -3.86 -29.56 22.91
CA ALA A 501 -3.10 -29.31 21.69
C ALA A 501 -4.00 -29.27 20.43
N LEU A 502 -5.04 -30.09 20.36
CA LEU A 502 -6.01 -30.06 19.26
C LEU A 502 -6.87 -28.79 19.29
N ILE A 503 -7.31 -28.35 20.47
CA ILE A 503 -8.05 -27.09 20.65
C ILE A 503 -7.16 -25.90 20.26
N GLU A 504 -5.91 -25.86 20.71
CA GLU A 504 -4.95 -24.83 20.33
C GLU A 504 -4.71 -24.81 18.82
N LYS A 505 -4.52 -25.98 18.20
CA LYS A 505 -4.38 -26.09 16.74
C LYS A 505 -5.61 -25.55 16.01
N LYS A 506 -6.82 -25.98 16.41
CA LYS A 506 -8.08 -25.47 15.85
C LYS A 506 -8.16 -23.94 15.99
N ASN A 507 -7.89 -23.41 17.18
CA ASN A 507 -7.94 -21.98 17.44
C ASN A 507 -6.93 -21.21 16.60
N ASN A 508 -5.72 -21.75 16.40
CA ASN A 508 -4.70 -21.15 15.53
C ASN A 508 -5.11 -21.19 14.06
N ASP A 509 -5.71 -22.29 13.60
CA ASP A 509 -6.18 -22.41 12.23
C ASP A 509 -7.39 -21.48 11.97
N MET A 510 -8.29 -21.32 12.95
CA MET A 510 -9.37 -20.33 12.90
C MET A 510 -8.82 -18.91 12.83
N LYS A 511 -7.87 -18.53 13.70
CA LYS A 511 -7.22 -17.21 13.66
C LYS A 511 -6.56 -16.93 12.31
N LYS A 512 -5.85 -17.91 11.74
CA LYS A 512 -5.24 -17.76 10.40
C LYS A 512 -6.30 -17.56 9.31
N ALA A 513 -7.43 -18.24 9.40
CA ALA A 513 -8.53 -18.07 8.46
C ALA A 513 -9.16 -16.67 8.59
N ASP A 514 -9.38 -16.20 9.82
CA ASP A 514 -9.89 -14.86 10.10
C ASP A 514 -8.92 -13.77 9.63
N ASP A 515 -7.62 -13.92 9.91
CA ASP A 515 -6.58 -12.99 9.45
C ASP A 515 -6.51 -12.93 7.92
N TYR A 516 -6.60 -14.09 7.26
CA TYR A 516 -6.64 -14.16 5.80
C TYR A 516 -7.89 -13.48 5.24
N TYR A 517 -9.06 -13.77 5.82
CA TYR A 517 -10.31 -13.14 5.42
C TYR A 517 -10.27 -11.62 5.59
N ASN A 518 -9.82 -11.14 6.76
CA ASN A 518 -9.67 -9.71 7.06
C ASN A 518 -8.70 -9.04 6.10
N ARG A 519 -7.56 -9.67 5.80
CA ARG A 519 -6.59 -9.16 4.83
C ARG A 519 -7.18 -9.06 3.42
N CYS A 520 -7.88 -10.10 2.97
CA CYS A 520 -8.54 -10.09 1.66
C CYS A 520 -9.64 -9.05 1.57
N LEU A 521 -10.44 -8.89 2.64
CA LEU A 521 -11.49 -7.87 2.72
C LEU A 521 -10.88 -6.47 2.67
N LEU A 522 -9.84 -6.22 3.48
CA LEU A 522 -9.13 -4.93 3.49
C LEU A 522 -8.55 -4.60 2.12
N GLN A 523 -7.92 -5.58 1.46
CA GLN A 523 -7.37 -5.39 0.11
C GLN A 523 -8.47 -5.05 -0.91
N LYS A 524 -9.63 -5.73 -0.86
CA LYS A 524 -10.76 -5.43 -1.74
C LYS A 524 -11.30 -4.02 -1.50
N VAL A 525 -11.55 -3.66 -0.24
CA VAL A 525 -12.06 -2.33 0.13
C VAL A 525 -11.07 -1.24 -0.26
N PHE A 526 -9.78 -1.44 0.02
CA PHE A 526 -8.74 -0.50 -0.34
C PHE A 526 -8.62 -0.31 -1.85
N MET A 527 -8.69 -1.39 -2.63
CA MET A 527 -8.67 -1.32 -4.09
C MET A 527 -9.89 -0.57 -4.63
N MET A 528 -11.09 -0.84 -4.12
CA MET A 528 -12.31 -0.11 -4.49
C MET A 528 -12.21 1.38 -4.15
N TRP A 529 -11.74 1.70 -2.94
CA TRP A 529 -11.51 3.07 -2.51
C TRP A 529 -10.47 3.80 -3.37
N SER A 530 -9.36 3.13 -3.69
CA SER A 530 -8.30 3.67 -4.53
C SER A 530 -8.82 3.96 -5.95
N MET A 531 -9.55 3.03 -6.56
CA MET A 531 -10.16 3.23 -7.89
C MET A 531 -11.18 4.38 -7.89
N GLU A 532 -12.05 4.45 -6.89
CA GLU A 532 -13.04 5.52 -6.79
C GLU A 532 -12.37 6.89 -6.55
N THR A 533 -11.34 6.94 -5.71
CA THR A 533 -10.57 8.16 -5.48
C THR A 533 -9.85 8.62 -6.74
N GLU A 534 -9.22 7.70 -7.48
CA GLU A 534 -8.57 8.01 -8.76
C GLU A 534 -9.58 8.53 -9.78
N ARG A 535 -10.76 7.88 -9.88
CA ARG A 535 -11.85 8.31 -10.76
C ARG A 535 -12.33 9.72 -10.41
N GLN A 536 -12.57 10.00 -9.13
CA GLN A 536 -12.99 11.32 -8.66
C GLN A 536 -11.93 12.39 -8.93
N ASN A 537 -10.65 12.05 -8.75
CA ASN A 537 -9.55 12.95 -9.06
C ASN A 537 -9.46 13.26 -10.55
N LYS A 538 -9.65 12.26 -11.43
CA LYS A 538 -9.70 12.48 -12.89
C LYS A 538 -10.84 13.43 -13.28
N VAL A 539 -12.04 13.22 -12.74
CA VAL A 539 -13.19 14.11 -13.00
C VAL A 539 -12.92 15.54 -12.53
N LYS A 540 -12.36 15.70 -11.33
CA LYS A 540 -11.97 17.03 -10.81
C LYS A 540 -10.90 17.71 -11.68
N PHE A 541 -9.92 16.94 -12.14
CA PHE A 541 -8.86 17.44 -13.00
C PHE A 541 -9.42 17.89 -14.36
N GLU A 542 -10.25 17.06 -15.01
CA GLU A 542 -10.93 17.41 -16.25
C GLU A 542 -11.80 18.67 -16.11
N LEU A 543 -12.54 18.80 -15.00
CA LEU A 543 -13.33 19.99 -14.71
C LEU A 543 -12.44 21.23 -14.53
N ALA A 544 -11.33 21.11 -13.79
CA ALA A 544 -10.38 22.20 -13.58
C ALA A 544 -9.74 22.64 -14.90
N THR A 545 -9.31 21.69 -15.74
CA THR A 545 -8.77 21.98 -17.08
C THR A 545 -9.81 22.66 -17.97
N SER A 546 -11.06 22.17 -17.97
CA SER A 546 -12.15 22.77 -18.75
C SER A 546 -12.45 24.21 -18.30
N LEU A 547 -12.52 24.46 -16.99
CA LEU A 547 -12.71 25.80 -16.43
C LEU A 547 -11.56 26.74 -16.76
N TYR A 548 -10.32 26.25 -16.65
CA TYR A 548 -9.13 27.00 -17.01
C TYR A 548 -9.15 27.40 -18.49
N ASN A 549 -9.42 26.44 -19.39
CA ASN A 549 -9.51 26.70 -20.82
C ASN A 549 -10.63 27.69 -21.15
N ARG A 550 -11.80 27.56 -20.51
CA ARG A 550 -12.92 28.51 -20.68
C ARG A 550 -12.53 29.92 -20.24
N ASN A 551 -11.86 30.06 -19.10
CA ASN A 551 -11.40 31.35 -18.59
C ASN A 551 -10.34 31.96 -19.50
N LEU A 552 -9.40 31.15 -20.01
CA LEU A 552 -8.38 31.58 -20.95
C LEU A 552 -9.00 32.09 -22.25
N LEU A 553 -9.96 31.36 -22.82
CA LEU A 553 -10.71 31.79 -24.01
C LEU A 553 -11.48 33.08 -23.75
N ARG A 554 -12.15 33.20 -22.60
CA ARG A 554 -12.87 34.42 -22.23
C ARG A 554 -11.92 35.63 -22.15
N TYR A 555 -10.76 35.45 -21.53
CA TYR A 555 -9.76 36.51 -21.43
C TYR A 555 -9.19 36.90 -22.80
N GLY A 556 -8.87 35.90 -23.64
CA GLY A 556 -8.40 36.11 -25.01
C GLY A 556 -9.43 36.85 -25.86
N LEU A 557 -10.70 36.44 -25.83
CA LEU A 557 -11.79 37.11 -26.55
C LEU A 557 -12.03 38.53 -26.04
N GLN A 558 -11.96 38.75 -24.73
CA GLN A 558 -12.10 40.09 -24.16
C GLN A 558 -10.97 41.02 -24.61
N LYS A 559 -9.73 40.53 -24.60
CA LYS A 559 -8.58 41.29 -25.10
C LYS A 559 -8.67 41.56 -26.60
N TRP A 560 -9.08 40.58 -27.39
CA TRP A 560 -9.32 40.77 -28.81
C TRP A 560 -10.41 41.81 -29.08
N LYS A 561 -11.51 41.77 -28.32
CA LYS A 561 -12.58 42.78 -28.40
C LYS A 561 -12.06 44.18 -28.07
N GLU A 562 -11.23 44.32 -27.04
CA GLU A 562 -10.60 45.60 -26.69
C GLU A 562 -9.75 46.14 -27.84
N VAL A 563 -8.91 45.30 -28.45
CA VAL A 563 -8.08 45.66 -29.62
C VAL A 563 -8.96 46.09 -30.81
N MET A 564 -10.01 45.33 -31.13
CA MET A 564 -10.94 45.68 -32.23
C MET A 564 -11.66 47.01 -31.99
N MET A 565 -12.03 47.30 -30.73
CA MET A 565 -12.66 48.59 -30.38
C MET A 565 -11.66 49.74 -30.47
N GLU A 566 -10.40 49.51 -30.11
CA GLU A 566 -9.33 50.50 -30.28
C GLU A 566 -9.06 50.79 -31.76
N GLU A 567 -9.00 49.77 -32.59
CA GLU A 567 -8.80 49.92 -34.04
C GLU A 567 -9.94 50.71 -34.68
N ARG A 568 -11.20 50.36 -34.35
CA ARG A 568 -12.36 51.12 -34.82
C ARG A 568 -12.31 52.60 -34.41
N ARG A 569 -11.81 52.92 -33.21
CA ARG A 569 -11.62 54.32 -32.79
C ARG A 569 -10.54 55.01 -33.61
N LYS A 570 -9.43 54.32 -33.91
CA LYS A 570 -8.37 54.85 -34.78
C LYS A 570 -8.89 55.12 -36.19
N ASP A 571 -9.69 54.21 -36.75
CA ASP A 571 -10.33 54.39 -38.04
C ASP A 571 -11.27 55.60 -38.06
N GLN A 572 -12.08 55.78 -37.01
CA GLN A 572 -12.94 56.96 -36.88
C GLN A 572 -12.11 58.25 -36.82
N VAL A 573 -11.06 58.30 -35.99
CA VAL A 573 -10.18 59.47 -35.89
C VAL A 573 -9.48 59.75 -37.23
N ALA A 574 -9.07 58.71 -37.96
CA ALA A 574 -8.47 58.86 -39.28
C ALA A 574 -9.47 59.45 -40.29
N THR A 575 -10.72 58.98 -40.26
CA THR A 575 -11.82 59.50 -41.10
C THR A 575 -12.09 60.97 -40.79
N ASP A 576 -12.30 61.31 -39.52
CA ASP A 576 -12.56 62.68 -39.08
C ASP A 576 -11.39 63.62 -39.45
N PHE A 577 -10.15 63.14 -39.33
CA PHE A 577 -8.98 63.90 -39.71
C PHE A 577 -8.89 64.16 -41.22
N CYS A 578 -9.23 63.16 -42.02
CA CYS A 578 -9.33 63.29 -43.48
C CYS A 578 -10.40 64.31 -43.87
N ASP A 579 -11.59 64.23 -43.27
CA ASP A 579 -12.69 65.15 -43.51
C ASP A 579 -12.34 66.58 -43.12
N MET A 580 -11.75 66.77 -41.93
CA MET A 580 -11.27 68.07 -41.47
C MET A 580 -10.23 68.67 -42.44
N ARG A 581 -9.29 67.86 -42.93
CA ARG A 581 -8.30 68.32 -43.92
C ARG A 581 -8.94 68.69 -45.25
N LEU A 582 -9.92 67.90 -45.70
CA LEU A 582 -10.65 68.16 -46.94
C LEU A 582 -11.47 69.44 -46.85
N GLN A 583 -12.21 69.63 -45.76
CA GLN A 583 -12.95 70.87 -45.48
C GLN A 583 -12.01 72.07 -45.45
N ASN A 584 -10.89 72.00 -44.72
CA ASN A 584 -9.92 73.10 -44.67
C ASN A 584 -9.35 73.45 -46.05
N LYS A 585 -9.09 72.44 -46.91
CA LYS A 585 -8.66 72.66 -48.29
C LYS A 585 -9.71 73.45 -49.09
N TYR A 586 -10.99 73.04 -49.02
CA TYR A 586 -12.08 73.72 -49.72
C TYR A 586 -12.36 75.11 -49.16
N PHE A 587 -12.34 75.30 -47.83
CA PHE A 587 -12.49 76.61 -47.20
C PHE A 587 -11.39 77.59 -47.64
N LYS A 588 -10.13 77.14 -47.73
CA LYS A 588 -9.04 77.97 -48.26
C LYS A 588 -9.28 78.36 -49.72
N MET A 589 -9.69 77.41 -50.56
CA MET A 589 -10.01 77.70 -51.96
C MET A 589 -11.17 78.68 -52.09
N TRP A 590 -12.22 78.50 -51.29
CA TRP A 590 -13.38 79.39 -51.28
C TRP A 590 -13.01 80.79 -50.81
N LYS A 591 -12.18 80.93 -49.77
CA LYS A 591 -11.67 82.24 -49.32
C LYS A 591 -10.90 82.95 -50.43
N ILE A 592 -10.02 82.24 -51.13
CA ILE A 592 -9.26 82.81 -52.27
C ILE A 592 -10.24 83.29 -53.35
N LYS A 593 -11.19 82.45 -53.76
CA LYS A 593 -12.18 82.82 -54.78
C LYS A 593 -13.05 84.00 -54.36
N THR A 594 -13.47 84.06 -53.10
CA THR A 594 -14.27 85.17 -52.56
C THR A 594 -13.47 86.49 -52.59
N MET A 595 -12.18 86.45 -52.26
CA MET A 595 -11.31 87.62 -52.37
C MET A 595 -11.11 88.06 -53.82
N GLU A 596 -10.95 87.12 -54.75
CA GLU A 596 -10.89 87.42 -56.20
C GLU A 596 -12.18 88.09 -56.68
N TYR A 597 -13.35 87.58 -56.28
CA TYR A 597 -14.64 88.19 -56.62
C TYR A 597 -14.78 89.60 -56.07
N LYS A 598 -14.44 89.82 -54.78
CA LYS A 598 -14.47 91.17 -54.17
C LYS A 598 -13.51 92.13 -54.86
N LEU A 599 -12.32 91.66 -55.24
CA LEU A 599 -11.37 92.48 -55.98
C LEU A 599 -11.92 92.88 -57.35
N GLU A 600 -12.57 91.95 -58.05
CA GLU A 600 -13.18 92.21 -59.35
C GLU A 600 -14.38 93.15 -59.25
N GLU A 601 -15.19 93.02 -58.21
CA GLU A 601 -16.29 93.94 -57.88
C GLU A 601 -15.76 95.36 -57.63
N LEU A 602 -14.73 95.52 -56.79
CA LEU A 602 -14.09 96.83 -56.55
C LEU A 602 -13.51 97.45 -57.84
N LYS A 603 -12.97 96.65 -58.77
CA LYS A 603 -12.53 97.16 -60.07
C LYS A 603 -13.72 97.67 -60.89
N ARG A 604 -14.82 96.92 -60.93
CA ARG A 604 -16.05 97.32 -61.65
C ARG A 604 -16.64 98.60 -61.06
N GLU A 605 -16.68 98.72 -59.74
CA GLU A 605 -17.11 99.94 -59.05
C GLU A 605 -16.22 101.13 -59.39
N ARG A 606 -14.89 100.97 -59.37
CA ARG A 606 -13.96 102.03 -59.79
C ARG A 606 -14.18 102.45 -61.23
N LEU A 607 -14.37 101.50 -62.15
CA LEU A 607 -14.68 101.79 -63.55
C LEU A 607 -16.02 102.54 -63.68
N ALA A 608 -17.05 102.12 -62.94
CA ALA A 608 -18.34 102.80 -62.92
C ALA A 608 -18.24 104.24 -62.39
N LEU A 609 -17.44 104.47 -61.34
CA LEU A 609 -17.15 105.80 -60.81
C LEU A 609 -16.40 106.67 -61.83
N GLN A 610 -15.36 106.12 -62.49
CA GLN A 610 -14.64 106.82 -63.55
C GLN A 610 -15.56 107.24 -64.69
N HIS A 611 -16.41 106.33 -65.18
CA HIS A 611 -17.40 106.67 -66.21
C HIS A 611 -18.40 107.72 -65.75
N TYR A 612 -18.83 107.68 -64.49
CA TYR A 612 -19.71 108.70 -63.92
C TYR A 612 -19.02 110.08 -63.84
N GLU A 613 -17.77 110.12 -63.40
CA GLU A 613 -16.95 111.34 -63.38
C GLU A 613 -16.72 111.90 -64.77
N GLU A 614 -16.39 111.06 -65.76
CA GLU A 614 -16.26 111.46 -67.17
C GLU A 614 -17.56 112.06 -67.69
N LYS A 615 -18.70 111.38 -67.42
CA LYS A 615 -20.02 111.87 -67.79
C LYS A 615 -20.34 113.22 -67.15
N LEU A 616 -19.99 113.42 -65.87
CA LEU A 616 -20.12 114.71 -65.18
C LEU A 616 -19.22 115.78 -65.82
N LYS A 617 -17.94 115.48 -66.05
CA LYS A 617 -17.00 116.39 -66.72
C LYS A 617 -17.53 116.82 -68.08
N ILE A 618 -18.01 115.89 -68.90
CA ILE A 618 -18.63 116.18 -70.21
C ILE A 618 -19.89 117.05 -70.03
N LYS A 619 -20.77 116.73 -69.07
CA LYS A 619 -21.99 117.50 -68.80
C LYS A 619 -21.67 118.95 -68.41
N TYR A 620 -20.75 119.15 -67.46
CA TYR A 620 -20.35 120.48 -66.99
C TYR A 620 -19.55 121.24 -68.04
N PHE A 621 -18.68 120.57 -68.80
CA PHE A 621 -17.98 121.19 -69.92
C PHE A 621 -18.94 121.65 -71.00
N ASN A 622 -19.99 120.88 -71.33
CA ASN A 622 -21.04 121.28 -72.26
C ASN A 622 -21.87 122.46 -71.72
N MET A 623 -22.18 122.49 -70.41
CA MET A 623 -22.80 123.66 -69.78
C MET A 623 -21.91 124.90 -69.88
N TRP A 624 -20.61 124.75 -69.62
CA TRP A 624 -19.62 125.82 -69.73
C TRP A 624 -19.45 126.31 -71.18
N LYS A 625 -19.45 125.40 -72.17
CA LYS A 625 -19.41 125.75 -73.59
C LYS A 625 -20.64 126.53 -74.05
N ARG A 626 -21.82 126.24 -73.48
CA ARG A 626 -23.07 127.01 -73.71
C ARG A 626 -23.16 128.29 -72.89
N TYR A 627 -22.28 128.48 -71.91
CA TYR A 627 -22.32 129.63 -71.02
C TYR A 627 -22.18 130.97 -71.78
N PRO A 628 -21.26 131.15 -72.75
CA PRO A 628 -21.18 132.38 -73.55
C PRO A 628 -22.48 132.76 -74.28
N GLU A 629 -23.22 131.77 -74.78
CA GLU A 629 -24.54 131.99 -75.40
C GLU A 629 -25.59 132.43 -74.36
N MET A 630 -25.49 131.91 -73.13
CA MET A 630 -26.38 132.27 -72.03
C MET A 630 -26.01 133.59 -71.33
N ILE A 631 -24.74 134.02 -71.36
CA ILE A 631 -24.26 135.27 -70.75
C ILE A 631 -25.12 136.48 -71.15
N PRO A 632 -25.39 136.77 -72.44
CA PRO A 632 -26.19 137.94 -72.80
C PRO A 632 -27.61 137.84 -72.26
N VAL A 633 -28.24 136.66 -72.25
CA VAL A 633 -29.57 136.45 -71.68
C VAL A 633 -29.58 136.65 -70.16
N ILE A 634 -28.54 136.17 -69.46
CA ILE A 634 -28.38 136.35 -68.01
C ILE A 634 -28.11 137.82 -67.68
N LEU A 635 -27.24 138.50 -68.44
CA LEU A 635 -26.96 139.92 -68.31
C LEU A 635 -28.20 140.75 -68.61
N GLU A 636 -29.00 140.40 -69.61
CA GLU A 636 -30.23 141.11 -69.93
C GLU A 636 -31.28 140.90 -68.83
N ARG A 637 -31.45 139.68 -68.30
CA ARG A 637 -32.29 139.44 -67.12
C ARG A 637 -31.77 140.18 -65.87
N LYS A 638 -30.45 140.36 -65.74
CA LYS A 638 -29.83 141.12 -64.64
C LYS A 638 -30.01 142.62 -64.85
N ARG A 639 -29.93 143.13 -66.09
CA ARG A 639 -30.25 144.51 -66.48
C ARG A 639 -31.71 144.83 -66.23
N ILE A 640 -32.63 144.00 -66.73
CA ILE A 640 -34.07 144.14 -66.45
C ILE A 640 -34.31 144.15 -64.94
N ARG A 641 -33.75 143.20 -64.18
CA ARG A 641 -33.85 143.22 -62.71
C ARG A 641 -33.26 144.48 -62.09
N ASN A 642 -32.12 144.99 -62.55
CA ASN A 642 -31.52 146.21 -62.04
C ASN A 642 -32.35 147.45 -62.37
N MET A 643 -32.91 147.52 -63.57
CA MET A 643 -33.85 148.57 -63.98
C MET A 643 -35.09 148.56 -63.09
N TRP A 644 -35.68 147.39 -62.83
CA TRP A 644 -36.76 147.27 -61.85
C TRP A 644 -36.33 147.69 -60.45
N ARG A 645 -35.08 147.39 -60.03
CA ARG A 645 -34.55 147.85 -58.74
C ARG A 645 -34.39 149.37 -58.69
N GLU A 646 -33.93 149.99 -59.77
CA GLU A 646 -33.82 151.46 -59.90
C GLU A 646 -35.19 152.12 -59.86
N ILE A 647 -36.17 151.62 -60.64
CA ILE A 647 -37.56 152.11 -60.61
C ILE A 647 -38.16 151.99 -59.20
N VAL A 648 -37.95 150.85 -58.53
CA VAL A 648 -38.43 150.65 -57.15
C VAL A 648 -37.76 151.63 -56.18
N GLN A 649 -36.47 151.93 -56.36
CA GLN A 649 -35.73 152.85 -55.51
C GLN A 649 -36.05 154.33 -55.80
N GLU A 650 -36.50 154.65 -57.01
CA GLU A 650 -37.01 155.98 -57.38
C GLU A 650 -38.41 156.23 -56.79
N ILE A 651 -39.28 155.21 -56.79
CA ILE A 651 -40.61 155.28 -56.16
C ILE A 651 -40.52 155.27 -54.63
N ILE A 652 -39.53 154.58 -54.07
CA ILE A 652 -39.32 154.44 -52.62
C ILE A 652 -37.84 154.70 -52.29
N PRO A 653 -37.45 155.97 -52.03
CA PRO A 653 -36.05 156.37 -51.82
C PRO A 653 -35.36 155.64 -50.65
N ASP A 654 -36.14 155.30 -49.61
CA ASP A 654 -35.64 154.65 -48.40
C ASP A 654 -35.46 153.12 -48.55
N PHE A 655 -35.80 152.53 -49.70
CA PHE A 655 -35.69 151.10 -49.95
C PHE A 655 -34.52 150.78 -50.89
N ASP A 656 -33.45 150.15 -50.38
CA ASP A 656 -32.32 149.62 -51.18
C ASP A 656 -32.53 148.13 -51.54
N PRO A 657 -32.85 147.80 -52.81
CA PRO A 657 -33.09 146.43 -53.24
C PRO A 657 -31.84 145.55 -53.31
N ARG A 658 -30.62 146.10 -53.11
CA ARG A 658 -29.36 145.34 -53.13
C ARG A 658 -29.04 144.67 -51.81
N GLN A 659 -29.56 145.20 -50.69
CA GLN A 659 -29.25 144.68 -49.34
C GLN A 659 -30.07 143.44 -48.95
N ARG A 660 -31.25 143.23 -49.56
CA ARG A 660 -32.10 142.04 -49.33
C ARG A 660 -31.74 140.85 -50.23
N GLY A 661 -30.45 140.52 -50.30
CA GLY A 661 -29.96 139.42 -51.14
C GLY A 661 -28.82 138.60 -50.54
N VAL A 662 -28.39 138.87 -49.31
CA VAL A 662 -27.41 138.04 -48.60
C VAL A 662 -27.97 137.70 -47.22
N ILE A 663 -29.03 136.90 -47.22
CA ILE A 663 -29.23 135.89 -46.19
C ILE A 663 -29.27 134.59 -46.97
N LEU A 664 -28.08 134.08 -47.29
CA LEU A 664 -27.92 132.66 -47.57
C LEU A 664 -27.82 132.02 -46.19
N GLU A 665 -28.93 131.47 -45.71
CA GLU A 665 -28.88 130.43 -44.69
C GLU A 665 -28.06 129.27 -45.27
N ASP A 666 -27.09 128.79 -44.48
CA ASP A 666 -26.18 127.68 -44.78
C ASP A 666 -26.92 126.36 -45.11
#